data_AF-A0A117MSW6-F1
#
_entry.id   AF-A0A117MSW6-F1
#
_cell.length_a   1.000
_cell.length_b   1.000
_cell.length_c   1.000
_cell.angle_alpha   90.00
_cell.angle_beta   90.00
_cell.angle_gamma   90.00
#
_symmetry.space_group_name_H-M   'P 1'
#
loop_
_entity.id
_entity.type
_entity.pdbx_description
1 polymer ?
#
loop_
_entity_poly.entity_id
_entity_poly.type
_entity_poly.pdbx_seq_one_letter_code
_entity_poly.pdbx_strand_id
1 'polypeptide(L)'
;MRPGTFFFVVGPSGGGKDTLIDGARTVLEPTGRYVFARRVITRPAGSAGEAHEAASEAEFAAREAAGDFLISWGAHGLRYGLPRALLSAIESGRHVIANGSRAVIAELAALLPRFVIVDVTAPAEILAGRIAGRGREQGSAIENRLARKVEPWPVGIRTATVCNDQSPETGIERFIAAVESAANTLRLRRLPVFAGRAHCAWLPAKGEVVNGFDYLGPGRIEISGAGASIRSDIQVADLPAALAPDEIGLSSEAFAELGLPEGTEVSIRRTPSPESRAALTRKIQGGALSEAQYHTLIRDIVESRYPDGEVAAFLVAATQKLSDDEVVSLARVRTRFAQQISWSDKIVVDKHSMGGIPGSRITLIVVPIVAAHGAFLMPKTSSRAITSAAGTADAMEALADVELTPAELRACVEEARACIAWNGRLNHSVVDDVMNAITRPLGIDSNRWSVASILSKKKTAGSTHVIVDLPYGPRAKLKSQEEAADLAALFETVGRGLGLVVEAFPTDGTRPIGRGIGPALECRDVAWALDNDPQAPADLVAKALFFAGRILAWDPALGSVEAGRARAEELLRSGAARTAFERIVDAQGRRNPPVMPGLLVHTVRAETAGTVAEIDGWAVAGIARRAGAPFDKAAGIDLRRGVGDSVAVGDPLFAIHASASSDLEEARALAAESACFVIR
;
A
#
# COMPACT_ATOMS: atom_id res chain seq x y z
N MET A 1 31.00 -18.11 24.77
CA MET A 1 29.85 -18.95 24.42
C MET A 1 28.69 -18.49 25.26
N ARG A 2 27.60 -18.05 24.64
CA ARG A 2 26.40 -17.56 25.32
C ARG A 2 25.79 -18.70 26.15
N PRO A 3 25.35 -18.46 27.40
CA PRO A 3 24.66 -19.48 28.19
C PRO A 3 23.41 -19.98 27.47
N GLY A 4 23.09 -21.25 27.68
CA GLY A 4 21.86 -21.87 27.21
C GLY A 4 20.62 -21.21 27.80
N THR A 5 19.48 -21.48 27.19
CA THR A 5 18.17 -21.04 27.69
C THR A 5 17.53 -22.18 28.48
N PHE A 6 16.97 -21.87 29.64
CA PHE A 6 16.15 -22.78 30.41
C PHE A 6 14.67 -22.58 30.05
N PHE A 7 14.11 -23.57 29.37
CA PHE A 7 12.71 -23.64 28.98
C PHE A 7 11.91 -24.40 30.02
N PHE A 8 11.03 -23.69 30.72
CA PHE A 8 10.20 -24.26 31.75
C PHE A 8 8.76 -24.41 31.26
N VAL A 9 8.37 -25.67 31.04
CA VAL A 9 7.09 -26.03 30.43
C VAL A 9 6.02 -26.11 31.50
N VAL A 10 4.98 -25.29 31.34
CA VAL A 10 3.81 -25.24 32.21
C VAL A 10 2.52 -25.30 31.40
N GLY A 11 1.41 -25.56 32.05
CA GLY A 11 0.10 -25.69 31.39
C GLY A 11 -0.87 -26.56 32.20
N PRO A 12 -2.17 -26.51 31.89
CA PRO A 12 -3.19 -27.23 32.63
C PRO A 12 -3.03 -28.76 32.51
N SER A 13 -3.66 -29.49 33.43
CA SER A 13 -3.80 -30.94 33.31
C SER A 13 -4.59 -31.27 32.03
N GLY A 14 -4.14 -32.24 31.23
CA GLY A 14 -4.75 -32.53 29.92
C GLY A 14 -4.26 -31.65 28.76
N GLY A 15 -3.42 -30.64 29.01
CA GLY A 15 -2.84 -29.79 27.95
C GLY A 15 -1.85 -30.50 27.01
N GLY A 16 -1.48 -31.76 27.31
CA GLY A 16 -0.61 -32.56 26.46
C GLY A 16 0.90 -32.33 26.62
N LYS A 17 1.33 -31.65 27.69
CA LYS A 17 2.75 -31.30 27.95
C LYS A 17 3.72 -32.47 27.73
N ASP A 18 3.46 -33.61 28.37
CA ASP A 18 4.36 -34.77 28.31
C ASP A 18 4.50 -35.29 26.87
N THR A 19 3.39 -35.37 26.12
CA THR A 19 3.38 -35.74 24.70
C THR A 19 4.20 -34.75 23.85
N LEU A 20 4.06 -33.45 24.08
CA LEU A 20 4.83 -32.43 23.35
C LEU A 20 6.32 -32.50 23.66
N ILE A 21 6.68 -32.68 24.94
CA ILE A 21 8.07 -32.79 25.39
C ILE A 21 8.70 -34.07 24.83
N ASP A 22 8.01 -35.20 24.89
CA ASP A 22 8.52 -36.48 24.39
C ASP A 22 8.67 -36.47 22.85
N GLY A 23 7.71 -35.89 22.13
CA GLY A 23 7.81 -35.68 20.68
C GLY A 23 8.92 -34.70 20.29
N ALA A 24 9.13 -33.63 21.08
CA ALA A 24 10.25 -32.73 20.87
C ALA A 24 11.60 -33.38 21.17
N ARG A 25 11.65 -34.32 22.14
CA ARG A 25 12.88 -35.04 22.51
C ARG A 25 13.46 -35.81 21.32
N THR A 26 12.63 -36.50 20.55
CA THR A 26 13.10 -37.29 19.39
C THR A 26 13.73 -36.44 18.29
N VAL A 27 13.37 -35.16 18.21
CA VAL A 27 13.88 -34.21 17.20
C VAL A 27 15.05 -33.39 17.73
N LEU A 28 14.93 -32.84 18.94
CA LEU A 28 15.87 -31.86 19.48
C LEU A 28 17.05 -32.48 20.24
N GLU A 29 16.88 -33.60 20.94
CA GLU A 29 17.95 -34.24 21.71
C GLU A 29 19.12 -34.72 20.82
N PRO A 30 18.89 -35.33 19.63
CA PRO A 30 19.98 -35.73 18.73
C PRO A 30 20.86 -34.58 18.23
N THR A 31 20.39 -33.33 18.30
CA THR A 31 21.19 -32.16 17.90
C THR A 31 22.34 -31.87 18.86
N GLY A 32 22.33 -32.44 20.07
CA GLY A 32 23.28 -32.17 21.14
C GLY A 32 23.16 -30.78 21.79
N ARG A 33 22.29 -29.90 21.26
CA ARG A 33 22.05 -28.55 21.78
C ARG A 33 21.02 -28.50 22.92
N TYR A 34 20.17 -29.50 23.03
CA TYR A 34 19.07 -29.55 23.99
C TYR A 34 19.23 -30.72 24.97
N VAL A 35 18.96 -30.45 26.24
CA VAL A 35 18.93 -31.43 27.33
C VAL A 35 17.53 -31.46 27.91
N PHE A 36 16.90 -32.63 27.91
CA PHE A 36 15.59 -32.83 28.50
C PHE A 36 15.77 -33.20 29.98
N ALA A 37 15.32 -32.32 30.87
CA ALA A 37 15.51 -32.49 32.30
C ALA A 37 14.73 -33.69 32.82
N ARG A 38 15.43 -34.62 33.49
CA ARG A 38 14.81 -35.72 34.23
C ARG A 38 14.56 -35.26 35.66
N ARG A 39 13.29 -35.24 36.07
CA ARG A 39 12.91 -34.87 37.44
C ARG A 39 13.21 -36.01 38.40
N VAL A 40 13.62 -35.66 39.62
CA VAL A 40 13.61 -36.57 40.77
C VAL A 40 12.26 -36.45 41.45
N ILE A 41 11.54 -37.56 41.63
CA ILE A 41 10.16 -37.55 42.14
C ILE A 41 10.02 -38.62 43.23
N THR A 42 9.25 -38.33 44.29
CA THR A 42 8.92 -39.32 45.34
C THR A 42 7.90 -40.38 44.91
N ARG A 43 7.93 -40.76 43.63
CA ARG A 43 7.04 -41.72 43.00
C ARG A 43 7.81 -43.01 42.65
N PRO A 44 7.23 -44.21 42.83
CA PRO A 44 7.90 -45.47 42.52
C PRO A 44 8.33 -45.58 41.05
N ALA A 45 9.50 -46.18 40.82
CA ALA A 45 10.00 -46.48 39.49
C ALA A 45 9.00 -47.35 38.69
N GLY A 46 8.83 -47.07 37.39
CA GLY A 46 7.89 -47.80 36.53
C GLY A 46 6.43 -47.35 36.61
N SER A 47 6.11 -46.34 37.43
CA SER A 47 4.76 -45.74 37.46
C SER A 47 4.40 -45.05 36.13
N ALA A 48 3.15 -45.16 35.70
CA ALA A 48 2.65 -44.51 34.49
C ALA A 48 2.85 -42.97 34.53
N GLY A 49 3.46 -42.42 33.47
CA GLY A 49 3.77 -41.00 33.32
C GLY A 49 5.13 -40.77 32.66
N GLU A 50 5.70 -39.57 32.79
CA GLU A 50 7.02 -39.26 32.25
C GLU A 50 8.16 -40.10 32.85
N ALA A 51 9.26 -40.19 32.10
CA ALA A 51 10.52 -40.71 32.60
C ALA A 51 11.08 -39.81 33.72
N HIS A 52 11.29 -40.39 34.90
CA HIS A 52 11.77 -39.69 36.10
C HIS A 52 12.78 -40.56 36.87
N GLU A 53 13.52 -39.95 37.77
CA GLU A 53 14.34 -40.62 38.77
C GLU A 53 13.50 -40.79 40.04
N ALA A 54 13.31 -42.04 40.48
CA ALA A 54 12.53 -42.34 41.67
C ALA A 54 13.40 -42.15 42.93
N ALA A 55 12.87 -41.48 43.94
CA ALA A 55 13.49 -41.37 45.25
C ALA A 55 12.45 -41.67 46.34
N SER A 56 12.86 -42.25 47.46
CA SER A 56 12.03 -42.27 48.66
C SER A 56 11.92 -40.87 49.27
N GLU A 57 10.93 -40.65 50.12
CA GLU A 57 10.79 -39.38 50.87
C GLU A 57 12.04 -39.04 51.71
N ALA A 58 12.70 -40.06 52.26
CA ALA A 58 13.93 -39.89 53.03
C ALA A 58 15.12 -39.51 52.15
N GLU A 59 15.29 -40.18 51.00
CA GLU A 59 16.34 -39.85 50.04
C GLU A 59 16.14 -38.46 49.44
N PHE A 60 14.90 -38.10 49.10
CA PHE A 60 14.59 -36.78 48.57
C PHE A 60 14.96 -35.68 49.57
N ALA A 61 14.57 -35.84 50.84
CA ALA A 61 14.90 -34.89 51.90
C ALA A 61 16.42 -34.77 52.13
N ALA A 62 17.15 -35.89 52.07
CA ALA A 62 18.61 -35.88 52.21
C ALA A 62 19.29 -35.13 51.05
N ARG A 63 18.84 -35.33 49.82
CA ARG A 63 19.38 -34.63 48.63
C ARG A 63 19.03 -33.15 48.61
N GLU A 64 17.82 -32.81 49.04
CA GLU A 64 17.38 -31.42 49.23
C GLU A 64 18.26 -30.70 50.27
N ALA A 65 18.52 -31.34 51.42
CA ALA A 65 19.42 -30.80 52.44
C ALA A 65 20.88 -30.69 51.98
N ALA A 66 21.32 -31.56 51.06
CA ALA A 66 22.66 -31.51 50.46
C ALA A 66 22.80 -30.44 49.36
N GLY A 67 21.71 -29.80 48.93
CA GLY A 67 21.72 -28.81 47.85
C GLY A 67 21.87 -29.42 46.46
N ASP A 68 21.45 -30.68 46.29
CA ASP A 68 21.50 -31.41 45.01
C ASP A 68 20.50 -30.88 43.97
N PHE A 69 19.48 -30.12 44.41
CA PHE A 69 18.45 -29.58 43.55
C PHE A 69 18.71 -28.12 43.21
N LEU A 70 18.48 -27.77 41.94
CA LEU A 70 18.34 -26.38 41.50
C LEU A 70 17.09 -25.77 42.12
N ILE A 71 16.02 -26.55 42.14
CA ILE A 71 14.71 -26.18 42.69
C ILE A 71 13.96 -27.46 43.08
N SER A 72 13.17 -27.40 44.15
CA SER A 72 12.27 -28.46 44.59
C SER A 72 10.88 -27.89 44.91
N TRP A 73 9.83 -28.71 44.77
CA TRP A 73 8.47 -28.33 45.16
C TRP A 73 7.60 -29.54 45.48
N GLY A 74 6.54 -29.31 46.25
CA GLY A 74 5.48 -30.30 46.51
C GLY A 74 4.29 -30.10 45.58
N ALA A 75 3.73 -31.18 45.04
CA ALA A 75 2.45 -31.16 44.33
C ALA A 75 1.76 -32.53 44.43
N HIS A 76 0.43 -32.55 44.59
CA HIS A 76 -0.37 -33.78 44.60
C HIS A 76 0.13 -34.89 45.56
N GLY A 77 0.68 -34.51 46.71
CA GLY A 77 1.21 -35.45 47.71
C GLY A 77 2.57 -36.08 47.34
N LEU A 78 3.24 -35.57 46.30
CA LEU A 78 4.58 -35.98 45.89
C LEU A 78 5.53 -34.78 45.95
N ARG A 79 6.83 -35.06 46.12
CA ARG A 79 7.91 -34.08 45.97
C ARG A 79 8.59 -34.23 44.62
N TYR A 80 8.96 -33.10 44.04
CA TYR A 80 9.60 -32.99 42.73
C TYR A 80 10.85 -32.13 42.87
N GLY A 81 11.95 -32.58 42.27
CA GLY A 81 13.22 -31.87 42.28
C GLY A 81 13.81 -31.84 40.87
N LEU A 82 14.36 -30.70 40.48
CA LEU A 82 15.20 -30.57 39.29
C LEU A 82 16.67 -30.56 39.71
N PRO A 83 17.50 -31.50 39.22
CA PRO A 83 18.90 -31.59 39.65
C PRO A 83 19.70 -30.31 39.36
N ARG A 84 20.57 -29.93 40.30
CA ARG A 84 21.49 -28.79 40.14
C ARG A 84 22.50 -29.00 39.01
N ALA A 85 22.78 -30.26 38.64
CA ALA A 85 23.63 -30.63 37.51
C ALA A 85 23.17 -30.00 36.17
N LEU A 86 21.90 -29.61 36.04
CA LEU A 86 21.37 -28.93 34.86
C LEU A 86 22.04 -27.57 34.60
N LEU A 87 22.57 -26.90 35.63
CA LEU A 87 23.31 -25.64 35.47
C LEU A 87 24.56 -25.82 34.60
N SER A 88 25.25 -26.94 34.72
CA SER A 88 26.44 -27.23 33.88
C SER A 88 26.11 -27.29 32.39
N ALA A 89 24.90 -27.75 32.02
CA ALA A 89 24.44 -27.77 30.64
C ALA A 89 24.18 -26.35 30.12
N ILE A 90 23.57 -25.50 30.95
CA ILE A 90 23.30 -24.09 30.62
C ILE A 90 24.62 -23.32 30.45
N GLU A 91 25.57 -23.50 31.37
CA GLU A 91 26.89 -22.87 31.33
C GLU A 91 27.69 -23.32 30.10
N SER A 92 27.52 -24.58 29.67
CA SER A 92 28.11 -25.10 28.43
C SER A 92 27.36 -24.68 27.16
N GLY A 93 26.41 -23.74 27.24
CA GLY A 93 25.64 -23.23 26.10
C GLY A 93 24.49 -24.14 25.63
N ARG A 94 24.21 -25.26 26.31
CA ARG A 94 23.09 -26.17 25.95
C ARG A 94 21.79 -25.69 26.59
N HIS A 95 20.70 -25.77 25.82
CA HIS A 95 19.36 -25.45 26.28
C HIS A 95 18.81 -26.57 27.15
N VAL A 96 18.08 -26.23 28.21
CA VAL A 96 17.42 -27.21 29.08
C VAL A 96 15.92 -27.09 28.93
N ILE A 97 15.23 -28.20 28.69
CA ILE A 97 13.76 -28.25 28.66
C ILE A 97 13.27 -29.04 29.88
N ALA A 98 12.52 -28.39 30.75
CA ALA A 98 12.05 -28.97 32.01
C ALA A 98 10.54 -28.82 32.16
N ASN A 99 9.87 -29.94 32.45
CA ASN A 99 8.47 -29.96 32.86
C ASN A 99 8.35 -29.50 34.31
N GLY A 100 7.43 -28.61 34.66
CA GLY A 100 7.33 -28.18 36.05
C GLY A 100 6.03 -27.49 36.46
N SER A 101 6.05 -26.92 37.66
CA SER A 101 4.90 -26.27 38.30
C SER A 101 5.02 -24.76 38.27
N ARG A 102 3.90 -24.06 38.05
CA ARG A 102 3.84 -22.60 38.11
C ARG A 102 4.32 -22.04 39.46
N ALA A 103 4.23 -22.84 40.53
CA ALA A 103 4.61 -22.46 41.90
C ALA A 103 6.08 -22.05 42.07
N VAL A 104 6.98 -22.55 41.21
CA VAL A 104 8.44 -22.29 41.33
C VAL A 104 8.99 -21.34 40.28
N ILE A 105 8.12 -20.73 39.46
CA ILE A 105 8.54 -19.86 38.36
C ILE A 105 9.34 -18.65 38.86
N ALA A 106 8.86 -17.99 39.92
CA ALA A 106 9.50 -16.78 40.44
C ALA A 106 10.92 -17.04 40.95
N GLU A 107 11.11 -18.16 41.64
CA GLU A 107 12.40 -18.57 42.18
C GLU A 107 13.37 -18.97 41.06
N LEU A 108 12.92 -19.78 40.09
CA LEU A 108 13.72 -20.14 38.92
C LEU A 108 14.14 -18.93 38.09
N ALA A 109 13.24 -17.96 37.90
CA ALA A 109 13.53 -16.75 37.15
C ALA A 109 14.61 -15.88 37.82
N ALA A 110 14.73 -15.93 39.15
CA ALA A 110 15.79 -15.23 39.88
C ALA A 110 17.16 -15.95 39.81
N LEU A 111 17.15 -17.28 39.64
CA LEU A 111 18.35 -18.11 39.62
C LEU A 111 18.99 -18.25 38.23
N LEU A 112 18.21 -18.05 37.16
CA LEU A 112 18.61 -18.39 35.81
C LEU A 112 18.73 -17.14 34.91
N PRO A 113 19.89 -16.91 34.27
CA PRO A 113 20.10 -15.70 33.48
C PRO A 113 19.26 -15.66 32.19
N ARG A 114 18.89 -16.83 31.65
CA ARG A 114 18.01 -16.98 30.48
C ARG A 114 16.91 -17.98 30.77
N PHE A 115 15.77 -17.47 31.18
CA PHE A 115 14.61 -18.27 31.57
C PHE A 115 13.40 -17.94 30.69
N VAL A 116 12.80 -18.98 30.09
CA VAL A 116 11.62 -18.84 29.23
C VAL A 116 10.54 -19.80 29.71
N ILE A 117 9.34 -19.27 29.93
CA ILE A 117 8.16 -20.09 30.21
C ILE A 117 7.60 -20.57 28.88
N VAL A 118 7.40 -21.86 28.73
CA VAL A 118 6.62 -22.42 27.60
C VAL A 118 5.24 -22.77 28.14
N ASP A 119 4.26 -21.89 27.92
CA ASP A 119 2.89 -22.09 28.39
C ASP A 119 2.07 -22.86 27.37
N VAL A 120 1.81 -24.13 27.66
CA VAL A 120 0.99 -25.00 26.83
C VAL A 120 -0.47 -24.80 27.19
N THR A 121 -1.28 -24.37 26.22
CA THR A 121 -2.71 -24.11 26.38
C THR A 121 -3.54 -25.00 25.46
N ALA A 122 -4.81 -25.22 25.80
CA ALA A 122 -5.79 -25.81 24.89
C ALA A 122 -7.21 -25.33 25.27
N PRO A 123 -8.15 -25.28 24.33
CA PRO A 123 -9.56 -24.98 24.61
C PRO A 123 -10.15 -25.88 25.69
N ALA A 124 -11.02 -25.33 26.54
CA ALA A 124 -11.60 -26.03 27.69
C ALA A 124 -12.30 -27.34 27.32
N GLU A 125 -12.99 -27.37 26.18
CA GLU A 125 -13.67 -28.54 25.63
C GLU A 125 -12.70 -29.69 25.32
N ILE A 126 -11.54 -29.35 24.74
CA ILE A 126 -10.48 -30.32 24.41
C ILE A 126 -9.82 -30.84 25.69
N LEU A 127 -9.59 -29.97 26.68
CA LEU A 127 -9.05 -30.37 27.99
C LEU A 127 -10.01 -31.32 28.70
N ALA A 128 -11.32 -31.01 28.71
CA ALA A 128 -12.35 -31.85 29.30
C ALA A 128 -12.38 -33.25 28.65
N GLY A 129 -12.36 -33.32 27.32
CA GLY A 129 -12.32 -34.60 26.59
C GLY A 129 -11.07 -35.42 26.91
N ARG A 130 -9.88 -34.78 26.97
CA ARG A 130 -8.61 -35.44 27.30
C ARG A 130 -8.52 -35.89 28.76
N ILE A 131 -9.18 -35.18 29.68
CA ILE A 131 -9.27 -35.57 31.10
C ILE A 131 -10.25 -36.74 31.26
N ALA A 132 -11.42 -36.68 30.62
CA ALA A 132 -12.42 -37.74 30.65
C ALA A 132 -11.89 -39.06 30.05
N GLY A 133 -11.15 -39.01 28.95
CA GLY A 133 -10.55 -40.18 28.29
C GLY A 133 -9.50 -40.93 29.13
N ARG A 134 -9.02 -40.35 30.24
CA ARG A 134 -8.09 -41.01 31.18
C ARG A 134 -8.81 -41.89 32.22
N GLY A 135 -10.15 -41.87 32.25
CA GLY A 135 -10.97 -42.76 33.10
C GLY A 135 -10.84 -42.54 34.60
N ARG A 136 -10.27 -41.41 35.06
CA ARG A 136 -9.98 -41.14 36.47
C ARG A 136 -11.04 -40.29 37.19
N GLU A 137 -11.88 -39.54 36.48
CA GLU A 137 -12.82 -38.55 37.04
C GLU A 137 -14.09 -38.43 36.15
N GLN A 138 -15.26 -38.08 36.73
CA GLN A 138 -16.55 -37.92 36.03
C GLN A 138 -17.24 -36.59 36.39
N GLY A 139 -17.93 -35.96 35.44
CA GLY A 139 -18.87 -34.84 35.67
C GLY A 139 -18.27 -33.58 36.30
N SER A 140 -18.93 -33.04 37.33
CA SER A 140 -18.64 -31.74 37.98
C SER A 140 -17.22 -31.60 38.57
N ALA A 141 -16.51 -32.72 38.77
CA ALA A 141 -15.10 -32.72 39.19
C ALA A 141 -14.16 -32.18 38.09
N ILE A 142 -14.48 -32.41 36.81
CA ILE A 142 -13.69 -31.93 35.67
C ILE A 142 -13.91 -30.41 35.48
N GLU A 143 -15.15 -29.95 35.59
CA GLU A 143 -15.51 -28.53 35.48
C GLU A 143 -14.89 -27.69 36.61
N ASN A 144 -14.96 -28.16 37.87
CA ASN A 144 -14.32 -27.49 39.00
C ASN A 144 -12.79 -27.43 38.88
N ARG A 145 -12.18 -28.40 38.20
CA ARG A 145 -10.74 -28.44 37.95
C ARG A 145 -10.32 -27.49 36.83
N LEU A 146 -11.17 -27.29 35.81
CA LEU A 146 -10.97 -26.32 34.73
C LEU A 146 -11.24 -24.88 35.20
N ALA A 147 -12.18 -24.69 36.14
CA ALA A 147 -12.53 -23.39 36.72
C ALA A 147 -11.56 -22.90 37.82
N ARG A 148 -10.52 -23.69 38.13
CA ARG A 148 -9.57 -23.36 39.21
C ARG A 148 -8.78 -22.11 38.84
N LYS A 149 -8.87 -21.08 39.67
CA LYS A 149 -8.16 -19.81 39.49
C LYS A 149 -6.66 -20.08 39.43
N VAL A 150 -6.02 -19.77 38.30
CA VAL A 150 -4.59 -19.97 38.12
C VAL A 150 -3.86 -18.69 38.48
N GLU A 151 -2.94 -18.77 39.43
CA GLU A 151 -2.10 -17.62 39.77
C GLU A 151 -1.23 -17.21 38.57
N PRO A 152 -1.20 -15.92 38.23
CA PRO A 152 -0.30 -15.40 37.22
C PRO A 152 1.14 -15.42 37.74
N TRP A 153 2.10 -15.74 36.87
CA TRP A 153 3.54 -15.61 37.17
C TRP A 153 4.01 -14.16 37.07
N PRO A 154 5.19 -13.82 37.61
CA PRO A 154 5.72 -12.45 37.59
C PRO A 154 5.74 -11.83 36.18
N VAL A 155 5.42 -10.54 36.12
CA VAL A 155 5.49 -9.72 34.89
C VAL A 155 6.96 -9.53 34.49
N GLY A 156 7.24 -9.60 33.18
CA GLY A 156 8.60 -9.43 32.65
C GLY A 156 9.35 -10.74 32.37
N ILE A 157 8.77 -11.90 32.71
CA ILE A 157 9.33 -13.19 32.30
C ILE A 157 8.89 -13.50 30.87
N ARG A 158 9.87 -13.79 30.01
CA ARG A 158 9.61 -14.17 28.63
C ARG A 158 8.79 -15.46 28.57
N THR A 159 7.69 -15.40 27.84
CA THR A 159 6.73 -16.51 27.70
C THR A 159 6.53 -16.83 26.23
N ALA A 160 6.58 -18.12 25.88
CA ALA A 160 6.21 -18.65 24.58
C ALA A 160 4.94 -19.50 24.77
N THR A 161 3.82 -19.06 24.19
CA THR A 161 2.53 -19.77 24.32
C THR A 161 2.36 -20.77 23.18
N VAL A 162 2.02 -22.01 23.53
CA VAL A 162 1.79 -23.11 22.57
C VAL A 162 0.35 -23.59 22.71
N CYS A 163 -0.51 -23.25 21.74
CA CYS A 163 -1.86 -23.78 21.69
C CYS A 163 -1.85 -25.20 21.10
N ASN A 164 -2.22 -26.18 21.91
CA ASN A 164 -2.29 -27.61 21.57
C ASN A 164 -3.74 -28.05 21.35
N ASP A 165 -4.37 -27.47 20.33
CA ASP A 165 -5.78 -27.61 19.94
C ASP A 165 -6.01 -28.55 18.75
N GLN A 166 -4.94 -29.09 18.16
CA GLN A 166 -4.99 -29.94 16.97
C GLN A 166 -4.38 -31.32 17.24
N SER A 167 -3.81 -31.95 16.20
CA SER A 167 -3.16 -33.26 16.31
C SER A 167 -1.88 -33.19 17.15
N PRO A 168 -1.44 -34.32 17.75
CA PRO A 168 -0.17 -34.38 18.47
C PRO A 168 1.02 -33.91 17.63
N GLU A 169 1.06 -34.27 16.35
CA GLU A 169 2.14 -33.90 15.42
C GLU A 169 2.22 -32.38 15.25
N THR A 170 1.08 -31.73 14.99
CA THR A 170 1.02 -30.27 14.86
C THR A 170 1.38 -29.58 16.17
N GLY A 171 0.94 -30.15 17.30
CA GLY A 171 1.32 -29.66 18.63
C GLY A 171 2.83 -29.72 18.86
N ILE A 172 3.48 -30.83 18.47
CA ILE A 172 4.93 -31.02 18.60
C ILE A 172 5.69 -30.02 17.72
N GLU A 173 5.28 -29.84 16.47
CA GLU A 173 5.87 -28.84 15.57
C GLU A 173 5.77 -27.42 16.13
N ARG A 174 4.60 -27.04 16.65
CA ARG A 174 4.41 -25.73 17.30
C ARG A 174 5.28 -25.57 18.54
N PHE A 175 5.42 -26.63 19.34
CA PHE A 175 6.24 -26.62 20.54
C PHE A 175 7.72 -26.45 20.20
N ILE A 176 8.23 -27.22 19.23
CA ILE A 176 9.61 -27.10 18.74
C ILE A 176 9.85 -25.69 18.20
N ALA A 177 8.97 -25.19 17.34
CA ALA A 177 9.09 -23.85 16.77
C ALA A 177 9.12 -22.75 17.85
N ALA A 178 8.29 -22.88 18.90
CA ALA A 178 8.27 -21.95 20.01
C ALA A 178 9.58 -21.96 20.82
N VAL A 179 10.11 -23.15 21.12
CA VAL A 179 11.39 -23.33 21.82
C VAL A 179 12.55 -22.78 21.00
N GLU A 180 12.64 -23.15 19.72
CA GLU A 180 13.71 -22.69 18.84
C GLU A 180 13.66 -21.18 18.60
N SER A 181 12.46 -20.61 18.41
CA SER A 181 12.29 -19.16 18.26
C SER A 181 12.71 -18.39 19.52
N ALA A 182 12.41 -18.94 20.70
CA ALA A 182 12.81 -18.33 21.97
C ALA A 182 14.29 -18.57 22.31
N ALA A 183 14.91 -19.64 21.79
CA ALA A 183 16.35 -19.89 21.88
C ALA A 183 17.15 -18.93 21.00
N ASN A 184 16.66 -18.73 19.76
CA ASN A 184 17.37 -18.05 18.68
C ASN A 184 17.06 -16.56 18.63
N THR A 185 17.52 -15.83 19.65
CA THR A 185 17.41 -14.37 19.68
C THR A 185 18.71 -13.67 19.39
N LEU A 186 18.60 -12.59 18.64
CA LEU A 186 19.70 -11.75 18.22
C LEU A 186 19.56 -10.39 18.90
N ARG A 187 20.68 -9.74 19.19
CA ARG A 187 20.68 -8.35 19.66
C ARG A 187 20.57 -7.42 18.46
N LEU A 188 19.66 -6.46 18.56
CA LEU A 188 19.43 -5.50 17.49
C LEU A 188 20.64 -4.56 17.36
N ARG A 189 21.19 -4.43 16.16
CA ARG A 189 22.30 -3.51 15.85
C ARG A 189 21.85 -2.54 14.76
N ARG A 190 22.05 -1.25 14.99
CA ARG A 190 21.87 -0.27 13.91
C ARG A 190 23.13 -0.26 13.04
N LEU A 191 22.97 -0.50 11.75
CA LEU A 191 24.04 -0.27 10.78
C LEU A 191 23.82 1.10 10.11
N PRO A 192 24.86 1.93 9.95
CA PRO A 192 24.77 3.23 9.26
C PRO A 192 24.72 3.05 7.74
N VAL A 193 23.84 2.16 7.27
CA VAL A 193 23.57 1.87 5.87
C VAL A 193 22.18 2.40 5.54
N PHE A 194 22.07 3.13 4.43
CA PHE A 194 20.82 3.67 3.93
C PHE A 194 20.42 2.89 2.68
N ALA A 195 19.26 2.26 2.72
CA ALA A 195 18.74 1.42 1.63
C ALA A 195 17.54 2.07 0.91
N GLY A 196 17.23 3.33 1.22
CA GLY A 196 16.12 4.04 0.61
C GLY A 196 14.78 3.49 1.09
N ARG A 197 13.97 2.94 0.18
CA ARG A 197 12.67 2.33 0.54
C ARG A 197 12.77 0.86 0.96
N ALA A 198 13.92 0.22 0.77
CA ALA A 198 14.08 -1.19 1.10
C ALA A 198 14.40 -1.36 2.60
N HIS A 199 13.76 -2.35 3.23
CA HIS A 199 14.17 -2.82 4.54
C HIS A 199 15.18 -3.93 4.36
N CYS A 200 16.41 -3.67 4.81
CA CYS A 200 17.51 -4.63 4.73
C CYS A 200 18.00 -4.96 6.14
N ALA A 201 18.28 -6.24 6.33
CA ALA A 201 18.82 -6.79 7.55
C ALA A 201 20.03 -7.66 7.23
N TRP A 202 21.06 -7.62 8.06
CA TRP A 202 22.29 -8.36 7.91
C TRP A 202 22.44 -9.36 9.04
N LEU A 203 22.68 -10.62 8.68
CA LEU A 203 23.10 -11.66 9.59
C LEU A 203 24.59 -11.95 9.44
N PRO A 204 25.30 -12.30 10.53
CA PRO A 204 26.68 -12.74 10.44
C PRO A 204 26.79 -14.03 9.61
N ALA A 205 27.81 -14.11 8.75
CA ALA A 205 28.12 -15.29 7.95
C ALA A 205 28.32 -16.56 8.80
N LYS A 206 28.94 -16.40 9.99
CA LYS A 206 29.12 -17.45 10.99
C LYS A 206 28.60 -16.96 12.34
N GLY A 207 27.29 -16.80 12.46
CA GLY A 207 26.67 -16.39 13.73
C GLY A 207 26.73 -17.47 14.80
N GLU A 208 26.73 -17.06 16.05
CA GLU A 208 26.69 -17.95 17.22
C GLU A 208 25.27 -18.48 17.46
N VAL A 209 24.27 -17.68 17.09
CA VAL A 209 22.85 -17.98 17.32
C VAL A 209 22.18 -18.54 16.06
N VAL A 210 22.44 -17.93 14.91
CA VAL A 210 21.93 -18.37 13.60
C VAL A 210 23.04 -18.35 12.56
N ASN A 211 23.02 -19.30 11.64
CA ASN A 211 23.86 -19.25 10.45
C ASN A 211 23.17 -18.36 9.41
N GLY A 212 23.76 -17.21 9.08
CA GLY A 212 23.16 -16.25 8.16
C GLY A 212 22.83 -16.85 6.78
N PHE A 213 23.65 -17.80 6.30
CA PHE A 213 23.42 -18.46 5.01
C PHE A 213 22.13 -19.29 4.99
N ASP A 214 21.69 -19.82 6.14
CA ASP A 214 20.44 -20.59 6.26
C ASP A 214 19.20 -19.71 6.07
N TYR A 215 19.36 -18.38 6.02
CA TYR A 215 18.31 -17.39 5.85
C TYR A 215 18.37 -16.66 4.50
N LEU A 216 19.38 -16.96 3.68
CA LEU A 216 19.37 -16.58 2.27
C LEU A 216 18.28 -17.33 1.51
N GLY A 217 17.75 -16.72 0.46
CA GLY A 217 16.75 -17.31 -0.43
C GLY A 217 15.57 -16.38 -0.72
N PRO A 218 14.59 -16.85 -1.51
CA PRO A 218 13.44 -16.06 -1.89
C PRO A 218 12.51 -15.84 -0.69
N GLY A 219 12.12 -14.59 -0.45
CA GLY A 219 11.15 -14.20 0.57
C GLY A 219 11.74 -13.33 1.69
N ARG A 220 10.87 -12.60 2.38
CA ARG A 220 11.23 -11.72 3.49
C ARG A 220 11.22 -12.44 4.82
N ILE A 221 12.00 -11.93 5.77
CA ILE A 221 12.04 -12.38 7.15
C ILE A 221 11.29 -11.40 8.03
N GLU A 222 10.50 -11.93 8.94
CA GLU A 222 9.91 -11.15 10.01
C GLU A 222 10.89 -11.07 11.18
N ILE A 223 11.16 -9.84 11.62
CA ILE A 223 12.02 -9.52 12.75
C ILE A 223 11.12 -8.91 13.81
N SER A 224 11.05 -9.53 14.99
CA SER A 224 10.08 -9.16 16.03
C SER A 224 10.75 -9.05 17.40
N GLY A 225 10.36 -8.05 18.18
CA GLY A 225 10.80 -7.85 19.56
C GLY A 225 9.91 -6.84 20.30
N ALA A 226 9.71 -7.04 21.61
CA ALA A 226 8.93 -6.14 22.47
C ALA A 226 7.55 -5.70 21.91
N GLY A 227 6.88 -6.56 21.15
CA GLY A 227 5.56 -6.28 20.55
C GLY A 227 5.59 -5.54 19.19
N ALA A 228 6.76 -5.12 18.71
CA ALA A 228 6.95 -4.57 17.37
C ALA A 228 7.47 -5.64 16.40
N SER A 229 7.13 -5.52 15.12
CA SER A 229 7.71 -6.33 14.05
C SER A 229 7.88 -5.57 12.75
N ILE A 230 8.89 -5.96 11.97
CA ILE A 230 9.12 -5.49 10.61
C ILE A 230 9.43 -6.67 9.69
N ARG A 231 9.21 -6.48 8.39
CA ARG A 231 9.66 -7.42 7.34
C ARG A 231 10.87 -6.85 6.63
N SER A 232 11.88 -7.68 6.45
CA SER A 232 13.14 -7.27 5.84
C SER A 232 13.68 -8.33 4.88
N ASP A 233 14.36 -7.87 3.83
CA ASP A 233 15.22 -8.72 3.02
C ASP A 233 16.50 -9.00 3.81
N ILE A 234 16.98 -10.25 3.77
CA ILE A 234 18.17 -10.69 4.50
C ILE A 234 19.38 -10.72 3.60
N GLN A 235 20.43 -10.09 4.09
CA GLN A 235 21.78 -10.13 3.57
C GLN A 235 22.66 -10.87 4.57
N VAL A 236 23.76 -11.44 4.09
CA VAL A 236 24.77 -12.05 4.95
C VAL A 236 26.03 -11.19 4.89
N ALA A 237 26.55 -10.83 6.06
CA ALA A 237 27.74 -10.01 6.21
C ALA A 237 28.86 -10.79 6.90
N ASP A 238 30.08 -10.60 6.43
CA ASP A 238 31.30 -10.94 7.16
C ASP A 238 31.97 -9.65 7.66
N LEU A 239 31.33 -9.03 8.65
CA LEU A 239 31.70 -7.71 9.18
C LEU A 239 31.89 -7.76 10.71
N PRO A 240 32.87 -8.51 11.23
CA PRO A 240 33.01 -8.78 12.67
C PRO A 240 33.24 -7.52 13.52
N ALA A 241 33.72 -6.42 12.92
CA ALA A 241 33.89 -5.14 13.60
C ALA A 241 32.59 -4.33 13.75
N ALA A 242 31.59 -4.59 12.89
CA ALA A 242 30.35 -3.82 12.84
C ALA A 242 29.12 -4.61 13.32
N LEU A 243 29.18 -5.94 13.23
CA LEU A 243 28.10 -6.86 13.56
C LEU A 243 28.64 -8.09 14.30
N ALA A 244 28.30 -8.23 15.58
CA ALA A 244 28.75 -9.36 16.39
C ALA A 244 28.04 -10.68 15.99
N PRO A 245 28.61 -11.86 16.31
CA PRO A 245 28.03 -13.17 15.96
C PRO A 245 26.61 -13.43 16.52
N ASP A 246 26.18 -12.69 17.53
CA ASP A 246 24.86 -12.79 18.16
C ASP A 246 23.95 -11.58 17.84
N GLU A 247 24.31 -10.77 16.85
CA GLU A 247 23.58 -9.56 16.45
C GLU A 247 22.88 -9.72 15.09
N ILE A 248 21.85 -8.90 14.89
CA ILE A 248 21.24 -8.64 13.58
C ILE A 248 21.33 -7.15 13.28
N GLY A 249 21.96 -6.83 12.15
CA GLY A 249 22.13 -5.46 11.70
C GLY A 249 20.92 -5.01 10.90
N LEU A 250 20.35 -3.85 11.17
CA LEU A 250 19.31 -3.25 10.33
C LEU A 250 19.84 -2.02 9.59
N SER A 251 19.31 -1.77 8.39
CA SER A 251 19.47 -0.47 7.73
C SER A 251 18.89 0.63 8.61
N SER A 252 19.33 1.87 8.42
CA SER A 252 18.88 2.99 9.24
C SER A 252 17.37 3.20 9.15
N GLU A 253 16.77 2.99 7.98
CA GLU A 253 15.32 3.09 7.76
C GLU A 253 14.56 1.96 8.47
N ALA A 254 15.00 0.70 8.31
CA ALA A 254 14.39 -0.45 8.97
C ALA A 254 14.49 -0.38 10.50
N PHE A 255 15.63 0.09 11.02
CA PHE A 255 15.83 0.29 12.45
C PHE A 255 14.88 1.36 13.01
N ALA A 256 14.72 2.47 12.29
CA ALA A 256 13.81 3.54 12.68
C ALA A 256 12.35 3.09 12.66
N GLU A 257 11.94 2.30 11.65
CA GLU A 257 10.58 1.76 11.55
C GLU A 257 10.27 0.74 12.64
N LEU A 258 11.20 -0.16 12.96
CA LEU A 258 11.02 -1.11 14.05
C LEU A 258 10.89 -0.40 15.41
N GLY A 259 11.54 0.75 15.57
CA GLY A 259 11.35 1.65 16.71
C GLY A 259 11.84 1.10 18.06
N LEU A 260 12.67 0.06 18.05
CA LEU A 260 13.22 -0.55 19.26
C LEU A 260 14.63 0.00 19.57
N PRO A 261 15.01 0.13 20.86
CA PRO A 261 16.37 0.51 21.24
C PRO A 261 17.42 -0.47 20.72
N GLU A 262 18.63 0.04 20.45
CA GLU A 262 19.76 -0.82 20.09
C GLU A 262 20.10 -1.77 21.24
N GLY A 263 20.50 -3.00 20.90
CA GLY A 263 20.75 -4.08 21.85
C GLY A 263 19.51 -4.87 22.28
N THR A 264 18.30 -4.41 21.94
CA THR A 264 17.06 -5.14 22.21
C THR A 264 17.11 -6.55 21.63
N GLU A 265 16.71 -7.57 22.40
CA GLU A 265 16.60 -8.92 21.89
C GLU A 265 15.42 -9.03 20.92
N VAL A 266 15.70 -9.49 19.71
CA VAL A 266 14.72 -9.76 18.66
C VAL A 266 14.81 -11.22 18.24
N SER A 267 13.69 -11.78 17.78
CA SER A 267 13.63 -13.07 17.12
C SER A 267 13.42 -12.88 15.62
N ILE A 268 13.98 -13.77 14.82
CA ILE A 268 13.73 -13.82 13.39
C ILE A 268 12.92 -15.05 13.01
N ARG A 269 12.03 -14.91 12.03
CA ARG A 269 11.27 -16.02 11.47
C ARG A 269 11.14 -15.86 9.97
N ARG A 270 11.35 -16.95 9.22
CA ARG A 270 10.97 -16.99 7.80
C ARG A 270 9.48 -16.77 7.69
N THR A 271 9.07 -15.78 6.90
CA THR A 271 7.64 -15.54 6.66
C THR A 271 7.10 -16.74 5.88
N PRO A 272 6.00 -17.39 6.32
CA PRO A 272 5.39 -18.43 5.52
C PRO A 272 4.97 -17.86 4.16
N SER A 273 4.93 -18.72 3.13
CA SER A 273 4.45 -18.29 1.82
C SER A 273 3.05 -17.68 1.97
N PRO A 274 2.77 -16.50 1.39
CA PRO A 274 1.47 -15.87 1.53
C PRO A 274 0.37 -16.77 0.95
N GLU A 275 -0.83 -16.73 1.54
CA GLU A 275 -1.98 -17.52 1.07
C GLU A 275 -2.29 -17.24 -0.40
N SER A 276 -2.03 -16.01 -0.85
CA SER A 276 -2.24 -15.59 -2.24
C SER A 276 -1.17 -16.09 -3.23
N ARG A 277 -0.17 -16.88 -2.80
CA ARG A 277 0.93 -17.36 -3.67
C ARG A 277 0.41 -18.12 -4.88
N ALA A 278 -0.59 -18.98 -4.69
CA ALA A 278 -1.20 -19.70 -5.81
C ALA A 278 -1.86 -18.76 -6.83
N ALA A 279 -2.45 -17.65 -6.38
CA ALA A 279 -3.05 -16.64 -7.25
C ALA A 279 -1.99 -15.85 -8.02
N LEU A 280 -0.90 -15.43 -7.34
CA LEU A 280 0.24 -14.77 -7.98
C LEU A 280 0.81 -15.64 -9.11
N THR A 281 1.17 -16.89 -8.80
CA THR A 281 1.74 -17.83 -9.79
C THR A 281 0.78 -18.07 -10.94
N ARG A 282 -0.51 -18.28 -10.65
CA ARG A 282 -1.54 -18.48 -11.68
C ARG A 282 -1.61 -17.29 -12.63
N LYS A 283 -1.57 -16.05 -12.12
CA LYS A 283 -1.64 -14.87 -12.98
C LYS A 283 -0.37 -14.68 -13.81
N ILE A 284 0.80 -14.94 -13.25
CA ILE A 284 2.09 -14.93 -13.98
C ILE A 284 2.05 -15.96 -15.12
N GLN A 285 1.40 -17.10 -14.92
CA GLN A 285 1.19 -18.13 -15.96
C GLN A 285 0.07 -17.80 -16.95
N GLY A 286 -0.52 -16.59 -16.88
CA GLY A 286 -1.57 -16.13 -17.79
C GLY A 286 -3.00 -16.53 -17.41
N GLY A 287 -3.20 -17.18 -16.26
CA GLY A 287 -4.53 -17.55 -15.77
C GLY A 287 -5.31 -16.37 -15.20
N ALA A 288 -6.62 -16.35 -15.39
CA ALA A 288 -7.50 -15.35 -14.79
C ALA A 288 -7.67 -15.57 -13.28
N LEU A 289 -7.86 -14.49 -12.52
CA LEU A 289 -8.14 -14.53 -11.07
C LEU A 289 -9.56 -14.05 -10.75
N SER A 290 -10.13 -14.60 -9.69
CA SER A 290 -11.39 -14.11 -9.12
C SER A 290 -11.19 -12.85 -8.27
N GLU A 291 -12.29 -12.14 -7.96
CA GLU A 291 -12.26 -10.98 -7.07
C GLU A 291 -11.66 -11.29 -5.69
N ALA A 292 -12.02 -12.44 -5.11
CA ALA A 292 -11.47 -12.87 -3.81
C ALA A 292 -9.95 -13.13 -3.89
N GLN A 293 -9.47 -13.71 -5.00
CA GLN A 293 -8.05 -13.93 -5.22
C GLN A 293 -7.29 -12.61 -5.40
N TYR A 294 -7.84 -11.66 -6.18
CA TYR A 294 -7.26 -10.32 -6.31
C TYR A 294 -7.23 -9.59 -4.97
N HIS A 295 -8.27 -9.71 -4.16
CA HIS A 295 -8.32 -9.09 -2.83
C HIS A 295 -7.19 -9.57 -1.92
N THR A 296 -7.07 -10.90 -1.76
CA THR A 296 -6.02 -11.49 -0.93
C THR A 296 -4.63 -11.17 -1.47
N LEU A 297 -4.45 -11.24 -2.79
CA LEU A 297 -3.16 -10.93 -3.42
C LEU A 297 -2.74 -9.46 -3.25
N ILE A 298 -3.63 -8.52 -3.54
CA ILE A 298 -3.33 -7.09 -3.40
C ILE A 298 -3.09 -6.72 -1.94
N ARG A 299 -3.84 -7.31 -1.00
CA ARG A 299 -3.58 -7.14 0.44
C ARG A 299 -2.17 -7.60 0.79
N ASP A 300 -1.80 -8.81 0.39
CA ASP A 300 -0.49 -9.39 0.72
C ASP A 300 0.66 -8.58 0.07
N ILE A 301 0.44 -8.00 -1.12
CA ILE A 301 1.39 -7.07 -1.78
C ILE A 301 1.54 -5.77 -0.98
N VAL A 302 0.42 -5.14 -0.60
CA VAL A 302 0.41 -3.89 0.20
C VAL A 302 1.05 -4.09 1.57
N GLU A 303 0.84 -5.25 2.18
CA GLU A 303 1.47 -5.64 3.45
C GLU A 303 2.94 -6.08 3.30
N SER A 304 3.56 -5.85 2.13
CA SER A 304 4.97 -6.14 1.89
C SER A 304 5.35 -7.61 2.11
N ARG A 305 4.43 -8.54 1.81
CA ARG A 305 4.66 -9.99 1.95
C ARG A 305 5.32 -10.62 0.71
N TYR A 306 5.41 -9.86 -0.39
CA TYR A 306 6.07 -10.27 -1.62
C TYR A 306 7.33 -9.45 -1.87
N PRO A 307 8.41 -10.06 -2.39
CA PRO A 307 9.54 -9.33 -2.94
C PRO A 307 9.12 -8.51 -4.18
N ASP A 308 9.72 -7.34 -4.37
CA ASP A 308 9.41 -6.43 -5.48
C ASP A 308 9.51 -7.10 -6.87
N GLY A 309 10.45 -8.02 -7.06
CA GLY A 309 10.61 -8.77 -8.30
C GLY A 309 9.39 -9.66 -8.63
N GLU A 310 8.76 -10.26 -7.62
CA GLU A 310 7.54 -11.05 -7.82
C GLU A 310 6.33 -10.14 -8.11
N VAL A 311 6.25 -8.99 -7.45
CA VAL A 311 5.21 -7.97 -7.72
C VAL A 311 5.34 -7.43 -9.13
N ALA A 312 6.57 -7.16 -9.60
CA ALA A 312 6.85 -6.72 -10.95
C ALA A 312 6.43 -7.78 -11.99
N ALA A 313 6.77 -9.06 -11.76
CA ALA A 313 6.34 -10.15 -12.63
C ALA A 313 4.80 -10.24 -12.72
N PHE A 314 4.11 -10.12 -11.58
CA PHE A 314 2.65 -10.06 -11.54
C PHE A 314 2.10 -8.86 -12.33
N LEU A 315 2.65 -7.67 -12.13
CA LEU A 315 2.23 -6.45 -12.82
C LEU A 315 2.38 -6.54 -14.34
N VAL A 316 3.52 -7.04 -14.82
CA VAL A 316 3.75 -7.27 -16.25
C VAL A 316 2.73 -8.26 -16.80
N ALA A 317 2.54 -9.41 -16.13
CA ALA A 317 1.57 -10.41 -16.58
C ALA A 317 0.13 -9.89 -16.55
N ALA A 318 -0.25 -9.15 -15.51
CA ALA A 318 -1.57 -8.55 -15.37
C ALA A 318 -1.82 -7.51 -16.45
N THR A 319 -0.85 -6.65 -16.79
CA THR A 319 -1.05 -5.59 -17.77
C THR A 319 -1.12 -6.06 -19.22
N GLN A 320 -0.56 -7.24 -19.54
CA GLN A 320 -0.63 -7.84 -20.87
C GLN A 320 -2.00 -8.44 -21.21
N LYS A 321 -2.66 -9.11 -20.25
CA LYS A 321 -3.94 -9.81 -20.48
C LYS A 321 -4.86 -9.72 -19.26
N LEU A 322 -5.84 -8.82 -19.31
CA LEU A 322 -7.00 -8.78 -18.40
C LEU A 322 -8.27 -9.02 -19.19
N SER A 323 -9.08 -9.99 -18.78
CA SER A 323 -10.47 -10.06 -19.24
C SER A 323 -11.29 -8.91 -18.64
N ASP A 324 -12.45 -8.61 -19.22
CA ASP A 324 -13.36 -7.57 -18.70
C ASP A 324 -13.74 -7.87 -17.25
N ASP A 325 -14.09 -9.12 -16.93
CA ASP A 325 -14.42 -9.57 -15.57
C ASP A 325 -13.28 -9.33 -14.57
N GLU A 326 -12.03 -9.52 -15.00
CA GLU A 326 -10.86 -9.23 -14.16
C GLU A 326 -10.70 -7.73 -13.93
N VAL A 327 -10.93 -6.89 -14.95
CA VAL A 327 -10.90 -5.43 -14.80
C VAL A 327 -11.97 -4.97 -13.82
N VAL A 328 -13.20 -5.51 -13.90
CA VAL A 328 -14.26 -5.20 -12.93
C VAL A 328 -13.86 -5.65 -11.52
N SER A 329 -13.35 -6.87 -11.38
CA SER A 329 -12.90 -7.43 -10.10
C SER A 329 -11.79 -6.58 -9.48
N LEU A 330 -10.78 -6.21 -10.27
CA LEU A 330 -9.69 -5.32 -9.85
C LEU A 330 -10.23 -3.96 -9.42
N ALA A 331 -11.15 -3.36 -10.17
CA ALA A 331 -11.74 -2.09 -9.82
C ALA A 331 -12.47 -2.17 -8.47
N ARG A 332 -13.27 -3.23 -8.23
CA ARG A 332 -13.96 -3.48 -6.96
C ARG A 332 -13.01 -3.72 -5.79
N VAL A 333 -11.95 -4.49 -6.01
CA VAL A 333 -10.96 -4.77 -4.96
C VAL A 333 -10.24 -3.48 -4.56
N ARG A 334 -9.84 -2.65 -5.52
CA ARG A 334 -9.11 -1.41 -5.27
C ARG A 334 -9.89 -0.42 -4.41
N THR A 335 -11.22 -0.39 -4.48
CA THR A 335 -12.04 0.49 -3.61
C THR A 335 -12.01 0.11 -2.13
N ARG A 336 -11.53 -1.11 -1.79
CA ARG A 336 -11.36 -1.57 -0.40
C ARG A 336 -10.05 -1.09 0.24
N PHE A 337 -9.10 -0.63 -0.56
CA PHE A 337 -7.79 -0.14 -0.11
C PHE A 337 -7.67 1.40 -0.13
N ALA A 338 -8.80 2.10 -0.19
CA ALA A 338 -8.86 3.55 -0.16
C ALA A 338 -10.02 4.00 0.73
N GLN A 339 -9.86 5.16 1.37
CA GLN A 339 -10.94 5.79 2.12
C GLN A 339 -12.10 6.13 1.18
N GLN A 340 -13.32 5.79 1.59
CA GLN A 340 -14.52 6.12 0.85
C GLN A 340 -15.15 7.40 1.39
N ILE A 341 -15.47 8.32 0.49
CA ILE A 341 -16.18 9.56 0.78
C ILE A 341 -17.65 9.34 0.42
N SER A 342 -18.55 9.64 1.35
CA SER A 342 -19.98 9.73 1.12
C SER A 342 -20.42 11.19 1.08
N TRP A 343 -21.44 11.46 0.27
CA TRP A 343 -22.05 12.77 0.11
C TRP A 343 -23.55 12.71 0.41
N SER A 344 -24.14 13.85 0.77
CA SER A 344 -25.57 13.98 1.06
C SER A 344 -26.46 13.80 -0.18
N ASP A 345 -25.99 14.29 -1.32
CA ASP A 345 -26.77 14.35 -2.54
C ASP A 345 -26.82 12.97 -3.22
N LYS A 346 -27.99 12.61 -3.75
CA LYS A 346 -28.20 11.32 -4.44
C LYS A 346 -27.37 11.22 -5.73
N ILE A 347 -27.17 12.33 -6.41
CA ILE A 347 -26.43 12.41 -7.67
C ILE A 347 -25.17 13.25 -7.44
N VAL A 348 -24.04 12.54 -7.39
CA VAL A 348 -22.69 13.10 -7.37
C VAL A 348 -22.04 12.81 -8.71
N VAL A 349 -21.64 13.86 -9.42
CA VAL A 349 -21.12 13.77 -10.80
C VAL A 349 -19.61 14.00 -10.83
N ASP A 350 -18.90 13.37 -11.77
CA ASP A 350 -17.49 13.65 -12.05
C ASP A 350 -17.25 13.59 -13.56
N LYS A 351 -16.24 14.31 -14.03
CA LYS A 351 -15.73 14.27 -15.39
C LYS A 351 -14.30 13.79 -15.40
N HIS A 352 -14.01 12.75 -16.16
CA HIS A 352 -12.66 12.29 -16.40
C HIS A 352 -12.24 12.49 -17.86
N SER A 353 -10.94 12.50 -18.12
CA SER A 353 -10.37 12.42 -19.46
C SER A 353 -9.15 11.54 -19.41
N MET A 354 -8.96 10.66 -20.40
CA MET A 354 -7.71 9.90 -20.55
C MET A 354 -6.49 10.81 -20.75
N GLY A 355 -6.74 12.06 -21.15
CA GLY A 355 -5.74 13.10 -21.34
C GLY A 355 -4.89 12.85 -22.58
N GLY A 356 -3.68 13.40 -22.58
CA GLY A 356 -2.74 13.30 -23.70
C GLY A 356 -2.87 14.42 -24.74
N ILE A 357 -3.95 15.22 -24.69
CA ILE A 357 -4.14 16.38 -25.57
C ILE A 357 -3.75 17.66 -24.82
N PRO A 358 -2.81 18.47 -25.34
CA PRO A 358 -2.43 19.74 -24.73
C PRO A 358 -3.55 20.78 -24.81
N GLY A 359 -3.59 21.70 -23.85
CA GLY A 359 -4.56 22.81 -23.81
C GLY A 359 -6.00 22.43 -23.42
N SER A 360 -6.32 21.14 -23.31
CA SER A 360 -7.66 20.66 -22.95
C SER A 360 -7.98 20.86 -21.46
N ARG A 361 -8.32 22.10 -21.07
CA ARG A 361 -8.79 22.48 -19.72
C ARG A 361 -10.29 22.68 -19.60
N ILE A 362 -11.05 21.95 -20.42
CA ILE A 362 -12.52 21.95 -20.35
C ILE A 362 -13.06 21.65 -18.94
N THR A 363 -12.33 20.92 -18.09
CA THR A 363 -12.76 20.62 -16.72
C THR A 363 -12.98 21.90 -15.90
N LEU A 364 -12.14 22.93 -16.07
CA LEU A 364 -12.29 24.20 -15.36
C LEU A 364 -13.48 25.03 -15.86
N ILE A 365 -14.14 24.62 -16.95
CA ILE A 365 -15.37 25.24 -17.47
C ILE A 365 -16.59 24.35 -17.16
N VAL A 366 -16.46 23.03 -17.30
CA VAL A 366 -17.53 22.06 -17.01
C VAL A 366 -17.92 22.11 -15.54
N VAL A 367 -16.94 22.10 -14.63
CA VAL A 367 -17.19 22.10 -13.18
C VAL A 367 -18.02 23.31 -12.74
N PRO A 368 -17.65 24.57 -13.08
CA PRO A 368 -18.48 25.71 -12.70
C PRO A 368 -19.85 25.75 -13.38
N ILE A 369 -20.01 25.26 -14.62
CA ILE A 369 -21.36 25.13 -15.23
C ILE A 369 -22.24 24.17 -14.40
N VAL A 370 -21.70 23.02 -14.01
CA VAL A 370 -22.40 22.03 -13.17
C VAL A 370 -22.72 22.62 -11.79
N ALA A 371 -21.77 23.32 -11.17
CA ALA A 371 -21.97 23.97 -9.88
C ALA A 371 -23.02 25.10 -9.94
N ALA A 372 -23.06 25.85 -11.05
CA ALA A 372 -24.05 26.90 -11.29
C ALA A 372 -25.46 26.34 -11.56
N HIS A 373 -25.57 25.15 -12.14
CA HIS A 373 -26.85 24.45 -12.30
C HIS A 373 -27.47 24.09 -10.93
N GLY A 374 -26.63 23.71 -9.97
CA GLY A 374 -27.03 23.56 -8.57
C GLY A 374 -27.78 22.28 -8.22
N ALA A 375 -28.05 21.38 -9.17
CA ALA A 375 -28.72 20.10 -8.90
C ALA A 375 -27.78 18.99 -8.41
N PHE A 376 -26.45 19.14 -8.59
CA PHE A 376 -25.46 18.09 -8.30
C PHE A 376 -24.33 18.59 -7.42
N LEU A 377 -23.59 17.65 -6.83
CA LEU A 377 -22.26 17.89 -6.27
C LEU A 377 -21.21 17.37 -7.25
N MET A 378 -20.11 18.12 -7.40
CA MET A 378 -18.98 17.74 -8.26
C MET A 378 -17.63 17.81 -7.52
N PRO A 379 -17.29 16.79 -6.70
CA PRO A 379 -16.02 16.70 -5.97
C PRO A 379 -14.88 16.26 -6.89
N LYS A 380 -14.54 17.09 -7.88
CA LYS A 380 -13.59 16.75 -8.94
C LYS A 380 -12.18 16.57 -8.38
N THR A 381 -11.69 15.33 -8.39
CA THR A 381 -10.28 15.02 -8.12
C THR A 381 -9.51 14.80 -9.42
N SER A 382 -8.34 15.40 -9.55
CA SER A 382 -7.50 15.31 -10.75
C SER A 382 -6.04 15.04 -10.39
N SER A 383 -5.31 14.31 -11.25
CA SER A 383 -3.86 14.21 -11.11
C SER A 383 -3.15 15.44 -11.68
N ARG A 384 -1.92 15.65 -11.24
CA ARG A 384 -0.96 16.52 -11.93
C ARG A 384 -0.53 15.89 -13.25
N ALA A 385 0.06 16.69 -14.13
CA ALA A 385 0.70 16.22 -15.34
C ALA A 385 1.80 15.20 -15.03
N ILE A 386 1.92 14.20 -15.90
CA ILE A 386 3.05 13.25 -15.91
C ILE A 386 3.88 13.51 -17.17
N THR A 387 3.22 13.46 -18.33
CA THR A 387 3.86 13.67 -19.64
C THR A 387 3.32 14.89 -20.40
N SER A 388 2.25 15.53 -19.92
CA SER A 388 1.67 16.73 -20.53
C SER A 388 2.36 18.01 -20.03
N ALA A 389 2.16 19.12 -20.74
CA ALA A 389 2.66 20.44 -20.33
C ALA A 389 1.94 21.02 -19.10
N ALA A 390 0.71 20.57 -18.85
CA ALA A 390 -0.05 20.85 -17.64
C ALA A 390 -1.08 19.73 -17.40
N GLY A 391 -1.49 19.56 -16.13
CA GLY A 391 -2.64 18.79 -15.71
C GLY A 391 -3.76 19.72 -15.23
N THR A 392 -4.96 19.17 -14.98
CA THR A 392 -6.08 19.95 -14.44
C THR A 392 -5.75 20.50 -13.06
N ALA A 393 -5.09 19.72 -12.19
CA ALA A 393 -4.63 20.19 -10.90
C ALA A 393 -3.56 21.30 -11.06
N ASP A 394 -2.66 21.18 -12.04
CA ASP A 394 -1.62 22.18 -12.25
C ASP A 394 -2.17 23.53 -12.70
N ALA A 395 -3.22 23.52 -13.53
CA ALA A 395 -3.95 24.73 -13.93
C ALA A 395 -4.74 25.32 -12.76
N MET A 396 -5.50 24.51 -12.00
CA MET A 396 -6.22 25.01 -10.84
C MET A 396 -5.29 25.61 -9.78
N GLU A 397 -4.10 25.04 -9.59
CA GLU A 397 -3.06 25.57 -8.69
C GLU A 397 -2.53 26.96 -9.07
N ALA A 398 -2.69 27.37 -10.34
CA ALA A 398 -2.39 28.73 -10.76
C ALA A 398 -3.38 29.76 -10.17
N LEU A 399 -4.52 29.30 -9.64
CA LEU A 399 -5.66 30.11 -9.19
C LEU A 399 -6.06 29.88 -7.72
N ALA A 400 -5.92 28.67 -7.20
CA ALA A 400 -6.30 28.32 -5.82
C ALA A 400 -5.51 27.11 -5.30
N ASP A 401 -5.59 26.82 -4.00
CA ASP A 401 -4.97 25.63 -3.44
C ASP A 401 -5.64 24.34 -3.96
N VAL A 402 -4.82 23.37 -4.31
CA VAL A 402 -5.26 22.05 -4.81
C VAL A 402 -4.92 20.91 -3.86
N GLU A 403 -4.05 21.15 -2.88
CA GLU A 403 -3.65 20.16 -1.88
C GLU A 403 -4.55 20.28 -0.66
N LEU A 404 -5.74 19.67 -0.74
CA LEU A 404 -6.74 19.74 0.31
C LEU A 404 -6.71 18.48 1.19
N THR A 405 -7.04 18.64 2.46
CA THR A 405 -7.43 17.55 3.36
C THR A 405 -8.84 17.06 3.05
N PRO A 406 -9.24 15.85 3.48
CA PRO A 406 -10.62 15.37 3.30
C PRO A 406 -11.70 16.25 3.96
N ALA A 407 -11.34 17.05 4.96
CA ALA A 407 -12.26 18.00 5.60
C ALA A 407 -12.42 19.27 4.76
N GLU A 408 -11.33 19.85 4.27
CA GLU A 408 -11.35 21.02 3.37
C GLU A 408 -12.05 20.70 2.05
N LEU A 409 -11.81 19.52 1.47
CA LEU A 409 -12.54 19.05 0.29
C LEU A 409 -14.05 19.04 0.52
N ARG A 410 -14.49 18.52 1.68
CA ARG A 410 -15.92 18.47 2.03
C ARG A 410 -16.50 19.87 2.18
N ALA A 411 -15.84 20.74 2.96
CA ALA A 411 -16.29 22.11 3.16
C ALA A 411 -16.42 22.86 1.82
N CYS A 412 -15.42 22.74 0.94
CA CYS A 412 -15.47 23.36 -0.38
C CYS A 412 -16.64 22.85 -1.23
N VAL A 413 -16.89 21.53 -1.24
CA VAL A 413 -17.99 20.94 -2.02
C VAL A 413 -19.35 21.32 -1.43
N GLU A 414 -19.49 21.38 -0.11
CA GLU A 414 -20.73 21.79 0.56
C GLU A 414 -21.04 23.28 0.31
N GLU A 415 -20.04 24.15 0.35
CA GLU A 415 -20.19 25.58 0.12
C GLU A 415 -20.38 25.91 -1.37
N ALA A 416 -19.49 25.41 -2.23
CA ALA A 416 -19.43 25.84 -3.62
C ALA A 416 -20.22 24.91 -4.59
N ARG A 417 -20.72 23.78 -4.09
CA ARG A 417 -21.29 22.64 -4.84
C ARG A 417 -20.28 21.87 -5.70
N ALA A 418 -19.02 22.28 -5.69
CA ALA A 418 -17.96 21.64 -6.44
C ALA A 418 -16.58 21.99 -5.87
N CYS A 419 -15.59 21.21 -6.25
CA CYS A 419 -14.18 21.44 -5.92
C CYS A 419 -13.32 20.83 -7.02
N ILE A 420 -12.16 21.40 -7.32
CA ILE A 420 -11.14 20.86 -8.24
C ILE A 420 -9.85 20.63 -7.46
N ALA A 421 -9.73 19.47 -6.83
CA ALA A 421 -8.60 19.13 -5.96
C ALA A 421 -7.58 18.20 -6.65
N TRP A 422 -6.33 18.23 -6.18
CA TRP A 422 -5.33 17.25 -6.53
C TRP A 422 -5.63 15.92 -5.83
N ASN A 423 -5.63 14.83 -6.59
CA ASN A 423 -6.00 13.51 -6.10
C ASN A 423 -5.02 12.90 -5.07
N GLY A 424 -3.83 13.48 -4.88
CA GLY A 424 -2.73 13.02 -4.02
C GLY A 424 -3.14 12.37 -2.69
N ARG A 425 -3.03 13.08 -1.56
CA ARG A 425 -3.35 12.48 -0.25
C ARG A 425 -4.86 12.19 -0.03
N LEU A 426 -5.73 12.61 -0.95
CA LEU A 426 -7.19 12.50 -0.84
C LEU A 426 -7.73 11.11 -1.18
N ASN A 427 -7.28 10.53 -2.29
CA ASN A 427 -7.78 9.23 -2.75
C ASN A 427 -6.71 8.36 -3.44
N HIS A 428 -5.42 8.71 -3.29
CA HIS A 428 -4.33 7.81 -3.64
C HIS A 428 -4.28 6.64 -2.67
N SER A 429 -4.43 5.43 -3.19
CA SER A 429 -4.39 4.21 -2.38
C SER A 429 -2.95 3.77 -2.15
N VAL A 430 -2.70 3.02 -1.07
CA VAL A 430 -1.38 2.36 -0.85
C VAL A 430 -1.05 1.42 -2.03
N VAL A 431 -2.07 0.86 -2.67
CA VAL A 431 -1.93 0.09 -3.92
C VAL A 431 -1.33 0.96 -5.03
N ASP A 432 -1.75 2.21 -5.16
CA ASP A 432 -1.17 3.10 -6.16
C ASP A 432 0.31 3.39 -5.87
N ASP A 433 0.70 3.61 -4.62
CA ASP A 433 2.09 3.86 -4.24
C ASP A 433 3.01 2.69 -4.61
N VAL A 434 2.63 1.47 -4.20
CA VAL A 434 3.39 0.24 -4.46
C VAL A 434 3.47 -0.04 -5.96
N MET A 435 2.34 0.05 -6.66
CA MET A 435 2.30 -0.33 -8.07
C MET A 435 2.98 0.73 -8.95
N ASN A 436 2.79 2.02 -8.69
CA ASN A 436 3.42 3.10 -9.48
C ASN A 436 4.93 3.13 -9.34
N ALA A 437 5.48 2.70 -8.19
CA ALA A 437 6.92 2.57 -7.99
C ALA A 437 7.55 1.58 -8.98
N ILE A 438 6.78 0.60 -9.46
CA ILE A 438 7.23 -0.43 -10.40
C ILE A 438 6.80 -0.12 -11.84
N THR A 439 5.55 0.30 -12.07
CA THR A 439 5.03 0.49 -13.43
C THR A 439 5.62 1.70 -14.15
N ARG A 440 5.85 2.82 -13.44
CA ARG A 440 6.33 4.06 -14.06
C ARG A 440 7.75 3.94 -14.63
N PRO A 441 8.75 3.43 -13.89
CA PRO A 441 10.11 3.28 -14.45
C PRO A 441 10.16 2.32 -15.65
N LEU A 442 9.28 1.31 -15.67
CA LEU A 442 9.21 0.31 -16.73
C LEU A 442 8.35 0.76 -17.93
N GLY A 443 7.68 1.92 -17.85
CA GLY A 443 6.76 2.37 -18.90
C GLY A 443 5.57 1.44 -19.12
N ILE A 444 5.17 0.68 -18.09
CA ILE A 444 4.03 -0.24 -18.18
C ILE A 444 2.74 0.59 -18.15
N ASP A 445 2.13 0.78 -19.32
CA ASP A 445 0.84 1.45 -19.49
C ASP A 445 -0.15 0.50 -20.19
N SER A 446 -1.23 0.15 -19.50
CA SER A 446 -2.30 -0.71 -20.03
C SER A 446 -3.63 0.01 -19.83
N ASN A 447 -4.34 0.25 -20.94
CA ASN A 447 -5.65 0.90 -20.93
C ASN A 447 -6.63 0.19 -19.98
N ARG A 448 -6.61 -1.15 -19.97
CA ARG A 448 -7.47 -1.98 -19.09
C ARG A 448 -7.15 -1.77 -17.61
N TRP A 449 -5.87 -1.74 -17.25
CA TRP A 449 -5.45 -1.44 -15.88
C TRP A 449 -5.82 -0.01 -15.46
N SER A 450 -5.65 0.94 -16.39
CA SER A 450 -5.99 2.34 -16.20
C SER A 450 -7.49 2.54 -15.92
N VAL A 451 -8.39 1.83 -16.62
CA VAL A 451 -9.85 1.88 -16.34
C VAL A 451 -10.16 1.47 -14.91
N ALA A 452 -9.61 0.33 -14.44
CA ALA A 452 -9.80 -0.12 -13.07
C ALA A 452 -9.28 0.90 -12.04
N SER A 453 -8.12 1.50 -12.30
CA SER A 453 -7.53 2.53 -11.44
C SER A 453 -8.35 3.83 -11.42
N ILE A 454 -8.84 4.28 -12.57
CA ILE A 454 -9.61 5.52 -12.71
C ILE A 454 -10.97 5.38 -12.01
N LEU A 455 -11.74 4.34 -12.33
CA LEU A 455 -13.10 4.20 -11.80
C LEU A 455 -13.14 3.82 -10.32
N SER A 456 -12.15 3.07 -9.82
CA SER A 456 -12.04 2.82 -8.37
C SER A 456 -11.87 4.13 -7.59
N LYS A 457 -11.05 5.07 -8.09
CA LYS A 457 -10.88 6.41 -7.49
C LYS A 457 -12.12 7.28 -7.58
N LYS A 458 -12.88 7.19 -8.68
CA LYS A 458 -14.16 7.90 -8.83
C LYS A 458 -15.19 7.38 -7.82
N LYS A 459 -15.26 6.05 -7.67
CA LYS A 459 -16.14 5.42 -6.69
C LYS A 459 -15.77 5.81 -5.26
N THR A 460 -14.49 5.79 -4.91
CA THR A 460 -14.04 6.12 -3.54
C THR A 460 -14.17 7.61 -3.23
N ALA A 461 -14.11 8.49 -4.24
CA ALA A 461 -14.48 9.90 -4.10
C ALA A 461 -16.00 10.13 -3.94
N GLY A 462 -16.82 9.08 -3.96
CA GLY A 462 -18.26 9.16 -3.77
C GLY A 462 -19.06 9.50 -5.03
N SER A 463 -18.44 9.48 -6.21
CA SER A 463 -19.16 9.71 -7.47
C SER A 463 -20.20 8.61 -7.71
N THR A 464 -21.31 9.00 -8.31
CA THR A 464 -22.41 8.11 -8.74
C THR A 464 -22.54 8.07 -10.25
N HIS A 465 -22.26 9.21 -10.90
CA HIS A 465 -22.30 9.38 -12.34
C HIS A 465 -20.95 9.92 -12.83
N VAL A 466 -20.38 9.34 -13.87
CA VAL A 466 -19.06 9.72 -14.40
C VAL A 466 -19.11 9.83 -15.91
N ILE A 467 -18.75 10.99 -16.43
CA ILE A 467 -18.56 11.17 -17.88
C ILE A 467 -17.08 11.10 -18.22
N VAL A 468 -16.71 10.37 -19.28
CA VAL A 468 -15.32 10.12 -19.65
C VAL A 468 -15.03 10.61 -21.06
N ASP A 469 -14.03 11.47 -21.19
CA ASP A 469 -13.47 11.96 -22.45
C ASP A 469 -12.33 11.06 -22.91
N LEU A 470 -12.43 10.50 -24.12
CA LEU A 470 -11.45 9.58 -24.72
C LEU A 470 -10.88 10.16 -26.03
N PRO A 471 -9.93 11.10 -25.95
CA PRO A 471 -9.35 11.67 -27.15
C PRO A 471 -8.53 10.64 -27.93
N TYR A 472 -8.77 10.54 -29.24
CA TYR A 472 -7.99 9.71 -30.15
C TYR A 472 -7.29 10.53 -31.23
N GLY A 473 -6.15 10.04 -31.70
CA GLY A 473 -5.38 10.66 -32.76
C GLY A 473 -3.94 10.15 -32.82
N PRO A 474 -3.17 10.52 -33.86
CA PRO A 474 -1.82 10.00 -34.07
C PRO A 474 -0.89 10.21 -32.87
N ARG A 475 -1.01 11.38 -32.24
CA ARG A 475 -0.22 11.80 -31.07
C ARG A 475 -0.93 11.62 -29.72
N ALA A 476 -2.19 11.21 -29.72
CA ALA A 476 -2.95 10.94 -28.50
C ALA A 476 -2.54 9.59 -27.88
N LYS A 477 -3.04 9.29 -26.68
CA LYS A 477 -2.85 7.96 -26.06
C LYS A 477 -3.53 6.86 -26.88
N LEU A 478 -4.77 7.14 -27.31
CA LEU A 478 -5.56 6.26 -28.17
C LEU A 478 -5.28 6.63 -29.62
N LYS A 479 -4.94 5.65 -30.46
CA LYS A 479 -4.45 5.90 -31.82
C LYS A 479 -5.57 5.96 -32.85
N SER A 480 -6.65 5.22 -32.62
CA SER A 480 -7.80 5.16 -33.53
C SER A 480 -9.12 5.38 -32.80
N GLN A 481 -10.14 5.72 -33.59
CA GLN A 481 -11.52 5.83 -33.10
C GLN A 481 -12.04 4.48 -32.61
N GLU A 482 -11.65 3.37 -33.25
CA GLU A 482 -12.01 2.01 -32.84
C GLU A 482 -11.45 1.67 -31.46
N GLU A 483 -10.15 1.93 -31.23
CA GLU A 483 -9.53 1.73 -29.92
C GLU A 483 -10.23 2.55 -28.82
N ALA A 484 -10.62 3.79 -29.14
CA ALA A 484 -11.37 4.64 -28.21
C ALA A 484 -12.79 4.14 -27.95
N ALA A 485 -13.47 3.57 -28.95
CA ALA A 485 -14.79 2.99 -28.80
C ALA A 485 -14.76 1.71 -27.95
N ASP A 486 -13.77 0.84 -28.16
CA ASP A 486 -13.57 -0.35 -27.33
C ASP A 486 -13.30 0.03 -25.87
N LEU A 487 -12.46 1.05 -25.64
CA LEU A 487 -12.20 1.54 -24.30
C LEU A 487 -13.42 2.20 -23.67
N ALA A 488 -14.27 2.88 -24.46
CA ALA A 488 -15.54 3.43 -23.99
C ALA A 488 -16.46 2.33 -23.46
N ALA A 489 -16.66 1.26 -24.23
CA ALA A 489 -17.46 0.11 -23.82
C ALA A 489 -16.92 -0.55 -22.54
N LEU A 490 -15.59 -0.60 -22.38
CA LEU A 490 -14.96 -1.11 -21.17
C LEU A 490 -15.22 -0.20 -19.95
N PHE A 491 -15.11 1.12 -20.11
CA PHE A 491 -15.45 2.07 -19.04
C PHE A 491 -16.88 1.90 -18.55
N GLU A 492 -17.84 1.74 -19.46
CA GLU A 492 -19.25 1.53 -19.12
C GLU A 492 -19.48 0.18 -18.44
N THR A 493 -18.83 -0.87 -18.92
CA THR A 493 -18.91 -2.22 -18.33
C THR A 493 -18.39 -2.25 -16.90
N VAL A 494 -17.22 -1.65 -16.66
CA VAL A 494 -16.62 -1.54 -15.33
C VAL A 494 -17.44 -0.60 -14.44
N GLY A 495 -17.96 0.49 -15.01
CA GLY A 495 -18.88 1.42 -14.35
C GLY A 495 -20.10 0.70 -13.77
N ARG A 496 -20.82 -0.05 -14.60
CA ARG A 496 -21.96 -0.89 -14.17
C ARG A 496 -21.56 -1.86 -13.06
N GLY A 497 -20.39 -2.50 -13.19
CA GLY A 497 -19.87 -3.38 -12.15
C GLY A 497 -19.61 -2.68 -10.80
N LEU A 498 -19.24 -1.40 -10.80
CA LEU A 498 -19.05 -0.62 -9.57
C LEU A 498 -20.35 0.04 -9.05
N GLY A 499 -21.48 -0.18 -9.74
CA GLY A 499 -22.72 0.54 -9.48
C GLY A 499 -22.59 2.04 -9.75
N LEU A 500 -21.87 2.40 -10.81
CA LEU A 500 -21.76 3.76 -11.34
C LEU A 500 -22.54 3.86 -12.66
N VAL A 501 -23.16 5.01 -12.90
CA VAL A 501 -23.61 5.39 -14.24
C VAL A 501 -22.41 6.00 -14.95
N VAL A 502 -21.97 5.42 -16.05
CA VAL A 502 -20.80 5.89 -16.79
C VAL A 502 -21.20 6.11 -18.24
N GLU A 503 -20.83 7.27 -18.79
CA GLU A 503 -20.91 7.55 -20.23
C GLU A 503 -19.51 7.91 -20.73
N ALA A 504 -19.00 7.20 -21.73
CA ALA A 504 -17.66 7.41 -22.25
C ALA A 504 -17.70 7.78 -23.74
N PHE A 505 -17.00 8.86 -24.12
CA PHE A 505 -17.08 9.45 -25.45
C PHE A 505 -15.71 9.49 -26.13
N PRO A 506 -15.52 8.77 -27.25
CA PRO A 506 -14.44 9.03 -28.19
C PRO A 506 -14.52 10.48 -28.69
N THR A 507 -13.41 11.22 -28.61
CA THR A 507 -13.34 12.60 -29.11
C THR A 507 -12.12 12.82 -29.98
N ASP A 508 -12.19 13.82 -30.87
CA ASP A 508 -11.04 14.22 -31.69
C ASP A 508 -9.92 14.76 -30.80
N GLY A 509 -8.75 14.15 -30.93
CA GLY A 509 -7.49 14.52 -30.27
C GLY A 509 -6.34 14.71 -31.27
N THR A 510 -6.65 15.00 -32.54
CA THR A 510 -5.65 15.23 -33.59
C THR A 510 -4.88 16.54 -33.44
N ARG A 511 -5.40 17.49 -32.67
CA ARG A 511 -4.83 18.83 -32.47
C ARG A 511 -4.92 19.28 -31.00
N PRO A 512 -4.09 20.24 -30.57
CA PRO A 512 -4.30 20.96 -29.32
C PRO A 512 -5.71 21.54 -29.23
N ILE A 513 -6.23 21.65 -28.00
CA ILE A 513 -7.51 22.32 -27.74
C ILE A 513 -7.21 23.67 -27.10
N GLY A 514 -7.84 24.73 -27.61
CA GLY A 514 -7.55 26.09 -27.15
C GLY A 514 -6.26 26.67 -27.71
N ARG A 515 -5.81 27.79 -27.14
CA ARG A 515 -4.62 28.54 -27.55
C ARG A 515 -3.48 28.41 -26.56
N GLY A 516 -3.80 28.40 -25.28
CA GLY A 516 -2.84 28.27 -24.19
C GLY A 516 -2.47 26.82 -23.92
N ILE A 517 -1.17 26.57 -23.75
CA ILE A 517 -0.61 25.29 -23.31
C ILE A 517 0.33 25.58 -22.15
N GLY A 518 0.05 25.00 -20.98
CA GLY A 518 0.72 25.34 -19.72
C GLY A 518 -0.21 26.09 -18.75
N PRO A 519 0.06 26.05 -17.43
CA PRO A 519 -0.95 26.36 -16.42
C PRO A 519 -1.59 27.74 -16.52
N ALA A 520 -0.81 28.83 -16.49
CA ALA A 520 -1.35 30.19 -16.55
C ALA A 520 -2.03 30.51 -17.89
N LEU A 521 -1.46 30.03 -19.00
CA LEU A 521 -2.01 30.25 -20.34
C LEU A 521 -3.32 29.50 -20.57
N GLU A 522 -3.45 28.29 -20.03
CA GLU A 522 -4.71 27.55 -20.06
C GLU A 522 -5.76 28.18 -19.15
N CYS A 523 -5.37 28.72 -17.99
CA CYS A 523 -6.28 29.48 -17.11
C CYS A 523 -6.80 30.75 -17.77
N ARG A 524 -5.98 31.44 -18.57
CA ARG A 524 -6.42 32.59 -19.38
C ARG A 524 -7.51 32.19 -20.37
N ASP A 525 -7.31 31.10 -21.11
CA ASP A 525 -8.31 30.63 -22.07
C ASP A 525 -9.63 30.21 -21.39
N VAL A 526 -9.54 29.63 -20.19
CA VAL A 526 -10.70 29.34 -19.33
C VAL A 526 -11.40 30.62 -18.90
N ALA A 527 -10.66 31.65 -18.47
CA ALA A 527 -11.22 32.93 -18.09
C ALA A 527 -11.98 33.58 -19.26
N TRP A 528 -11.37 33.62 -20.45
CA TRP A 528 -12.04 34.09 -21.66
C TRP A 528 -13.33 33.33 -21.95
N ALA A 529 -13.33 32.00 -21.81
CA ALA A 529 -14.53 31.20 -22.01
C ALA A 529 -15.63 31.53 -21.00
N LEU A 530 -15.30 31.63 -19.70
CA LEU A 530 -16.25 31.95 -18.64
C LEU A 530 -16.80 33.38 -18.72
N ASP A 531 -15.99 34.31 -19.24
CA ASP A 531 -16.36 35.72 -19.41
C ASP A 531 -17.10 35.99 -20.73
N ASN A 532 -17.31 34.97 -21.57
CA ASN A 532 -17.84 35.08 -22.94
C ASN A 532 -17.02 36.07 -23.80
N ASP A 533 -15.71 36.11 -23.59
CA ASP A 533 -14.80 36.98 -24.33
C ASP A 533 -14.74 36.54 -25.82
N PRO A 534 -14.78 37.47 -26.79
CA PRO A 534 -14.62 37.14 -28.21
C PRO A 534 -13.32 36.40 -28.57
N GLN A 535 -12.29 36.49 -27.71
CA GLN A 535 -11.01 35.78 -27.86
C GLN A 535 -11.07 34.33 -27.34
N ALA A 536 -12.16 33.92 -26.69
CA ALA A 536 -12.33 32.57 -26.17
C ALA A 536 -12.20 31.52 -27.29
N PRO A 537 -11.36 30.48 -27.12
CA PRO A 537 -11.24 29.44 -28.14
C PRO A 537 -12.53 28.66 -28.33
N ALA A 538 -13.10 28.71 -29.54
CA ALA A 538 -14.40 28.12 -29.84
C ALA A 538 -14.43 26.59 -29.65
N ASP A 539 -13.33 25.91 -29.92
CA ASP A 539 -13.16 24.46 -29.73
C ASP A 539 -13.18 24.06 -28.24
N LEU A 540 -12.51 24.85 -27.39
CA LEU A 540 -12.52 24.68 -25.94
C LEU A 540 -13.94 24.86 -25.38
N VAL A 541 -14.62 25.92 -25.78
CA VAL A 541 -16.01 26.22 -25.36
C VAL A 541 -16.96 25.12 -25.84
N ALA A 542 -16.93 24.77 -27.13
CA ALA A 542 -17.81 23.75 -27.70
C ALA A 542 -17.63 22.40 -27.02
N LYS A 543 -16.38 21.96 -26.77
CA LYS A 543 -16.11 20.70 -26.07
C LYS A 543 -16.55 20.76 -24.61
N ALA A 544 -16.30 21.86 -23.89
CA ALA A 544 -16.77 22.02 -22.51
C ALA A 544 -18.29 21.94 -22.42
N LEU A 545 -18.99 22.63 -23.31
CA LEU A 545 -20.45 22.62 -23.35
C LEU A 545 -21.04 21.26 -23.75
N PHE A 546 -20.37 20.50 -24.62
CA PHE A 546 -20.77 19.12 -24.94
C PHE A 546 -20.80 18.24 -23.67
N PHE A 547 -19.72 18.24 -22.88
CA PHE A 547 -19.65 17.44 -21.66
C PHE A 547 -20.56 17.99 -20.56
N ALA A 548 -20.60 19.31 -20.36
CA ALA A 548 -21.48 19.92 -19.36
C ALA A 548 -22.95 19.62 -19.67
N GLY A 549 -23.39 19.78 -20.93
CA GLY A 549 -24.77 19.51 -21.32
C GLY A 549 -25.21 18.07 -21.07
N ARG A 550 -24.32 17.09 -21.33
CA ARG A 550 -24.55 15.67 -21.02
C ARG A 550 -24.66 15.40 -19.52
N ILE A 551 -23.79 16.00 -18.72
CA ILE A 551 -23.88 15.90 -17.25
C ILE A 551 -25.20 16.50 -16.76
N LEU A 552 -25.58 17.67 -17.27
CA LEU A 552 -26.84 18.31 -16.89
C LEU A 552 -28.05 17.48 -17.30
N ALA A 553 -27.98 16.73 -18.40
CA ALA A 553 -29.05 15.85 -18.84
C ALA A 553 -29.37 14.68 -17.88
N TRP A 554 -28.49 14.38 -16.91
CA TRP A 554 -28.82 13.47 -15.81
C TRP A 554 -29.81 14.07 -14.81
N ASP A 555 -30.11 15.36 -14.90
CA ASP A 555 -31.14 16.00 -14.09
C ASP A 555 -32.51 15.55 -14.62
N PRO A 556 -33.30 14.81 -13.83
CA PRO A 556 -34.63 14.39 -14.26
C PRO A 556 -35.54 15.57 -14.63
N ALA A 557 -35.25 16.79 -14.14
CA ALA A 557 -36.00 17.99 -14.48
C ALA A 557 -35.73 18.51 -15.90
N LEU A 558 -34.57 18.21 -16.49
CA LEU A 558 -34.23 18.63 -17.86
C LEU A 558 -34.71 17.60 -18.91
N GLY A 559 -34.63 16.31 -18.58
CA GLY A 559 -35.28 15.24 -19.35
C GLY A 559 -34.70 14.93 -20.74
N SER A 560 -33.73 15.70 -21.26
CA SER A 560 -33.01 15.39 -22.50
C SER A 560 -31.61 16.00 -22.60
N VAL A 561 -30.79 15.46 -23.51
CA VAL A 561 -29.44 15.98 -23.82
C VAL A 561 -29.50 17.38 -24.43
N GLU A 562 -30.51 17.64 -25.27
CA GLU A 562 -30.73 18.94 -25.91
C GLU A 562 -31.06 20.01 -24.86
N ALA A 563 -31.93 19.69 -23.90
CA ALA A 563 -32.26 20.58 -22.79
C ALA A 563 -31.04 20.82 -21.89
N GLY A 564 -30.27 19.77 -21.59
CA GLY A 564 -28.99 19.87 -20.88
C GLY A 564 -27.99 20.79 -21.58
N ARG A 565 -27.84 20.65 -22.90
CA ARG A 565 -26.97 21.50 -23.72
C ARG A 565 -27.42 22.95 -23.71
N ALA A 566 -28.72 23.21 -23.89
CA ALA A 566 -29.29 24.56 -23.85
C ALA A 566 -29.08 25.22 -22.48
N ARG A 567 -29.28 24.47 -21.38
CA ARG A 567 -29.04 24.96 -20.02
C ARG A 567 -27.57 25.30 -19.77
N ALA A 568 -26.64 24.47 -20.26
CA ALA A 568 -25.22 24.76 -20.16
C ALA A 568 -24.82 26.06 -20.88
N GLU A 569 -25.40 26.34 -22.06
CA GLU A 569 -25.19 27.61 -22.79
C GLU A 569 -25.73 28.80 -22.04
N GLU A 570 -26.94 28.67 -21.49
CA GLU A 570 -27.57 29.71 -20.71
C GLU A 570 -26.72 30.08 -19.48
N LEU A 571 -26.22 29.08 -18.74
CA LEU A 571 -25.39 29.27 -17.55
C LEU A 571 -24.03 29.91 -17.87
N LEU A 572 -23.44 29.56 -19.02
CA LEU A 572 -22.21 30.19 -19.48
C LEU A 572 -22.47 31.64 -19.92
N ARG A 573 -23.45 31.86 -20.79
CA ARG A 573 -23.79 33.18 -21.36
C ARG A 573 -24.27 34.19 -20.32
N SER A 574 -24.96 33.73 -19.27
CA SER A 574 -25.46 34.60 -18.19
C SER A 574 -24.38 35.01 -17.18
N GLY A 575 -23.18 34.42 -17.22
CA GLY A 575 -22.14 34.63 -16.21
C GLY A 575 -22.36 33.86 -14.91
N ALA A 576 -23.40 33.02 -14.82
CA ALA A 576 -23.64 32.17 -13.66
C ALA A 576 -22.49 31.16 -13.45
N ALA A 577 -21.97 30.59 -14.55
CA ALA A 577 -20.78 29.74 -14.49
C ALA A 577 -19.55 30.51 -13.97
N ARG A 578 -19.32 31.75 -14.42
CA ARG A 578 -18.21 32.58 -13.90
C ARG A 578 -18.34 32.82 -12.40
N THR A 579 -19.54 33.16 -11.93
CA THR A 579 -19.81 33.38 -10.50
C THR A 579 -19.56 32.12 -9.68
N ALA A 580 -20.01 30.95 -10.17
CA ALA A 580 -19.74 29.67 -9.52
C ALA A 580 -18.24 29.33 -9.51
N PHE A 581 -17.51 29.66 -10.57
CA PHE A 581 -16.06 29.46 -10.63
C PHE A 581 -15.33 30.28 -9.56
N GLU A 582 -15.67 31.57 -9.40
CA GLU A 582 -15.09 32.41 -8.34
C GLU A 582 -15.36 31.84 -6.95
N ARG A 583 -16.59 31.38 -6.69
CA ARG A 583 -16.94 30.74 -5.41
C ARG A 583 -16.10 29.48 -5.14
N ILE A 584 -15.86 28.66 -6.16
CA ILE A 584 -14.98 27.47 -6.04
C ILE A 584 -13.55 27.91 -5.72
N VAL A 585 -13.02 28.90 -6.43
CA VAL A 585 -11.67 29.45 -6.21
C VAL A 585 -11.52 30.00 -4.80
N ASP A 586 -12.51 30.74 -4.30
CA ASP A 586 -12.52 31.29 -2.93
C ASP A 586 -12.57 30.19 -1.88
N ALA A 587 -13.49 29.24 -2.01
CA ALA A 587 -13.65 28.14 -1.07
C ALA A 587 -12.44 27.18 -1.04
N GLN A 588 -11.68 27.09 -2.13
CA GLN A 588 -10.45 26.31 -2.22
C GLN A 588 -9.21 27.04 -1.70
N GLY A 589 -9.30 28.30 -1.28
CA GLY A 589 -8.13 29.11 -0.92
C GLY A 589 -7.55 29.81 -2.15
N ARG A 590 -8.11 30.99 -2.46
CA ARG A 590 -7.70 31.79 -3.61
C ARG A 590 -6.22 32.16 -3.56
N ARG A 591 -5.53 31.97 -4.68
CA ARG A 591 -4.24 32.60 -4.94
C ARG A 591 -4.43 34.04 -5.42
N ASN A 592 -3.88 35.00 -4.67
CA ASN A 592 -3.96 36.41 -5.01
C ASN A 592 -2.57 37.09 -4.94
N PRO A 593 -2.02 37.62 -6.05
CA PRO A 593 -2.58 37.57 -7.41
C PRO A 593 -2.54 36.15 -8.01
N PRO A 594 -3.40 35.85 -9.01
CA PRO A 594 -3.28 34.62 -9.78
C PRO A 594 -1.94 34.59 -10.55
N VAL A 595 -1.47 33.41 -10.93
CA VAL A 595 -0.28 33.30 -11.78
C VAL A 595 -0.59 33.82 -13.18
N MET A 596 0.26 34.71 -13.68
CA MET A 596 0.18 35.25 -15.05
C MET A 596 1.24 34.59 -15.95
N PRO A 597 1.05 34.57 -17.28
CA PRO A 597 2.06 34.07 -18.21
C PRO A 597 3.40 34.79 -18.05
N GLY A 598 4.49 34.05 -18.26
CA GLY A 598 5.86 34.54 -18.11
C GLY A 598 6.15 35.75 -19.02
N LEU A 599 6.96 36.67 -18.51
CA LEU A 599 7.29 37.93 -19.20
C LEU A 599 8.39 37.76 -20.25
N LEU A 600 9.21 36.71 -20.15
CA LEU A 600 10.20 36.40 -21.17
C LEU A 600 9.48 35.65 -22.30
N VAL A 601 9.44 36.28 -23.47
CA VAL A 601 8.67 35.79 -24.62
C VAL A 601 9.55 35.67 -25.85
N HIS A 602 9.52 34.50 -26.49
CA HIS A 602 10.07 34.28 -27.81
C HIS A 602 8.97 33.91 -28.80
N THR A 603 8.87 34.60 -29.93
CA THR A 603 7.86 34.31 -30.95
C THR A 603 8.46 33.48 -32.08
N VAL A 604 7.90 32.30 -32.30
CA VAL A 604 8.22 31.45 -33.45
C VAL A 604 7.34 31.88 -34.63
N ARG A 605 7.97 32.08 -35.78
CA ARG A 605 7.36 32.66 -36.98
C ARG A 605 7.34 31.66 -38.13
N ALA A 606 6.39 31.81 -39.06
CA ALA A 606 6.26 30.97 -40.24
C ALA A 606 7.43 31.21 -41.20
N GLU A 607 8.10 30.13 -41.61
CA GLU A 607 9.20 30.18 -42.59
C GLU A 607 8.68 30.14 -44.03
N THR A 608 7.47 29.60 -44.22
CA THR A 608 6.79 29.50 -45.51
C THR A 608 5.39 30.10 -45.42
N ALA A 609 4.88 30.59 -46.54
CA ALA A 609 3.49 30.99 -46.66
C ALA A 609 2.61 29.79 -47.04
N GLY A 610 1.35 29.79 -46.63
CA GLY A 610 0.39 28.74 -46.96
C GLY A 610 -0.74 28.66 -45.94
N THR A 611 -1.39 27.50 -45.84
CA THR A 611 -2.43 27.23 -44.84
C THR A 611 -1.95 26.20 -43.83
N VAL A 612 -2.18 26.45 -42.54
CA VAL A 612 -1.83 25.51 -41.47
C VAL A 612 -2.69 24.25 -41.60
N ALA A 613 -2.09 23.15 -42.01
CA ALA A 613 -2.75 21.86 -42.18
C ALA A 613 -2.75 21.02 -40.89
N GLU A 614 -1.70 21.12 -40.08
CA GLU A 614 -1.55 20.32 -38.84
C GLU A 614 -0.75 21.09 -37.79
N ILE A 615 -1.05 20.84 -36.51
CA ILE A 615 -0.28 21.29 -35.36
C ILE A 615 0.08 20.06 -34.51
N ASP A 616 1.37 19.76 -34.40
CA ASP A 616 1.84 18.64 -33.58
C ASP A 616 1.77 18.99 -32.09
N GLY A 617 0.70 18.56 -31.44
CA GLY A 617 0.50 18.80 -30.01
C GLY A 617 1.56 18.16 -29.10
N TRP A 618 2.21 17.08 -29.53
CA TRP A 618 3.29 16.47 -28.74
C TRP A 618 4.55 17.34 -28.76
N ALA A 619 4.92 17.84 -29.94
CA ALA A 619 6.05 18.75 -30.12
C ALA A 619 5.84 20.05 -29.33
N VAL A 620 4.67 20.67 -29.47
CA VAL A 620 4.35 21.92 -28.76
C VAL A 620 4.34 21.72 -27.25
N ALA A 621 3.76 20.61 -26.75
CA ALA A 621 3.82 20.29 -25.33
C ALA A 621 5.26 20.03 -24.84
N GLY A 622 6.12 19.47 -25.68
CA GLY A 622 7.54 19.29 -25.39
C GLY A 622 8.27 20.62 -25.19
N ILE A 623 8.00 21.60 -26.06
CA ILE A 623 8.56 22.96 -25.94
C ILE A 623 8.03 23.65 -24.69
N ALA A 624 6.72 23.56 -24.41
CA ALA A 624 6.13 24.10 -23.18
C ALA A 624 6.79 23.52 -21.92
N ARG A 625 7.06 22.20 -21.91
CA ARG A 625 7.79 21.57 -20.79
C ARG A 625 9.21 22.06 -20.67
N ARG A 626 9.90 22.23 -21.79
CA ARG A 626 11.27 22.75 -21.82
C ARG A 626 11.33 24.20 -21.34
N ALA A 627 10.29 24.99 -21.58
CA ALA A 627 10.17 26.36 -21.08
C ALA A 627 9.91 26.45 -19.57
N GLY A 628 9.63 25.33 -18.89
CA GLY A 628 9.45 25.24 -17.43
C GLY A 628 8.11 24.63 -16.98
N ALA A 629 7.14 24.45 -17.87
CA ALA A 629 5.84 23.91 -17.50
C ALA A 629 5.91 22.40 -17.13
N PRO A 630 5.10 21.88 -16.19
CA PRO A 630 4.10 22.57 -15.37
C PRO A 630 4.65 23.11 -14.04
N PHE A 631 5.95 22.98 -13.77
CA PHE A 631 6.54 23.35 -12.47
C PHE A 631 6.60 24.88 -12.35
N ASP A 632 7.09 25.54 -13.38
CA ASP A 632 6.83 26.96 -13.59
C ASP A 632 5.42 27.11 -14.17
N LYS A 633 4.52 27.66 -13.36
CA LYS A 633 3.12 27.89 -13.73
C LYS A 633 2.95 29.00 -14.77
N ALA A 634 3.90 29.92 -14.86
CA ALA A 634 3.90 31.04 -15.81
C ALA A 634 4.40 30.60 -17.20
N ALA A 635 5.17 29.50 -17.27
CA ALA A 635 5.72 28.98 -18.51
C ALA A 635 4.68 28.26 -19.37
N GLY A 636 4.90 28.28 -20.69
CA GLY A 636 4.06 27.56 -21.64
C GLY A 636 4.13 28.10 -23.07
N ILE A 637 3.13 27.73 -23.87
CA ILE A 637 3.00 28.12 -25.28
C ILE A 637 1.66 28.81 -25.50
N ASP A 638 1.69 29.94 -26.19
CA ASP A 638 0.52 30.68 -26.66
C ASP A 638 0.40 30.58 -28.18
N LEU A 639 -0.52 29.74 -28.66
CA LEU A 639 -0.79 29.55 -30.08
C LEU A 639 -1.42 30.83 -30.67
N ARG A 640 -0.82 31.31 -31.77
CA ARG A 640 -1.28 32.49 -32.53
C ARG A 640 -2.03 32.10 -33.80
N ARG A 641 -1.85 30.85 -34.27
CA ARG A 641 -2.50 30.27 -35.45
C ARG A 641 -3.03 28.88 -35.12
N GLY A 642 -4.22 28.60 -35.64
CA GLY A 642 -4.89 27.31 -35.58
C GLY A 642 -4.85 26.58 -36.93
N VAL A 643 -5.25 25.31 -36.92
CA VAL A 643 -5.46 24.53 -38.16
C VAL A 643 -6.53 25.20 -39.01
N GLY A 644 -6.23 25.43 -40.29
CA GLY A 644 -7.09 26.13 -41.25
C GLY A 644 -6.71 27.60 -41.47
N ASP A 645 -5.87 28.20 -40.60
CA ASP A 645 -5.45 29.59 -40.77
C ASP A 645 -4.45 29.74 -41.93
N SER A 646 -4.62 30.79 -42.74
CA SER A 646 -3.61 31.22 -43.71
C SER A 646 -2.51 32.03 -43.02
N VAL A 647 -1.26 31.77 -43.41
CA VAL A 647 -0.06 32.44 -42.88
C VAL A 647 0.84 32.93 -44.01
N ALA A 648 1.41 34.11 -43.83
CA ALA A 648 2.50 34.62 -44.66
C ALA A 648 3.87 34.32 -44.02
N VAL A 649 4.95 34.37 -44.81
CA VAL A 649 6.31 34.28 -44.27
C VAL A 649 6.52 35.39 -43.23
N GLY A 650 6.98 35.02 -42.04
CA GLY A 650 7.19 35.92 -40.92
C GLY A 650 5.99 36.07 -39.96
N ASP A 651 4.82 35.54 -40.29
CA ASP A 651 3.66 35.58 -39.40
C ASP A 651 3.92 34.79 -38.10
N PRO A 652 3.44 35.25 -36.94
CA PRO A 652 3.62 34.54 -35.69
C PRO A 652 2.78 33.25 -35.66
N LEU A 653 3.42 32.10 -35.43
CA LEU A 653 2.74 30.81 -35.27
C LEU A 653 2.36 30.56 -33.81
N PHE A 654 3.34 30.72 -32.91
CA PHE A 654 3.14 30.60 -31.47
C PHE A 654 4.21 31.40 -30.70
N ALA A 655 3.92 31.71 -29.44
CA ALA A 655 4.86 32.36 -28.54
C ALA A 655 5.22 31.43 -27.37
N ILE A 656 6.51 31.33 -27.06
CA ILE A 656 7.05 30.63 -25.91
C ILE A 656 7.12 31.61 -24.74
N HIS A 657 6.51 31.28 -23.62
CA HIS A 657 6.57 32.03 -22.37
C HIS A 657 7.42 31.24 -21.36
N ALA A 658 8.33 31.93 -20.67
CA ALA A 658 9.16 31.37 -19.59
C ALA A 658 9.41 32.40 -18.49
N SER A 659 9.76 31.94 -17.29
CA SER A 659 10.23 32.84 -16.21
C SER A 659 11.75 33.01 -16.17
N ALA A 660 12.52 32.06 -16.70
CA ALA A 660 13.97 32.09 -16.73
C ALA A 660 14.51 32.18 -18.16
N SER A 661 15.59 32.93 -18.35
CA SER A 661 16.23 33.08 -19.67
C SER A 661 16.88 31.79 -20.17
N SER A 662 17.42 30.97 -19.28
CA SER A 662 17.95 29.64 -19.62
C SER A 662 16.88 28.76 -20.26
N ASP A 663 15.71 28.68 -19.63
CA ASP A 663 14.62 27.82 -20.04
C ASP A 663 14.02 28.31 -21.37
N LEU A 664 13.96 29.63 -21.57
CA LEU A 664 13.54 30.21 -22.84
C LEU A 664 14.50 29.86 -23.98
N GLU A 665 15.82 29.95 -23.76
CA GLU A 665 16.81 29.61 -24.79
C GLU A 665 16.79 28.11 -25.11
N GLU A 666 16.66 27.23 -24.11
CA GLU A 666 16.52 25.79 -24.38
C GLU A 666 15.22 25.46 -25.13
N ALA A 667 14.10 26.10 -24.76
CA ALA A 667 12.82 25.91 -25.43
C ALA A 667 12.86 26.44 -26.87
N ARG A 668 13.54 27.57 -27.10
CA ARG A 668 13.77 28.13 -28.43
C ARG A 668 14.62 27.20 -29.29
N ALA A 669 15.70 26.65 -28.74
CA ALA A 669 16.54 25.68 -29.47
C ALA A 669 15.72 24.45 -29.89
N LEU A 670 14.94 23.89 -28.96
CA LEU A 670 14.05 22.77 -29.26
C LEU A 670 12.98 23.13 -30.32
N ALA A 671 12.44 24.35 -30.27
CA ALA A 671 11.45 24.81 -31.25
C ALA A 671 12.04 24.93 -32.66
N ALA A 672 13.31 25.32 -32.80
CA ALA A 672 14.00 25.41 -34.09
C ALA A 672 14.26 24.03 -34.72
N GLU A 673 14.40 22.99 -33.90
CA GLU A 673 14.61 21.60 -34.36
C GLU A 673 13.29 20.82 -34.57
N SER A 674 12.18 21.34 -34.05
CA SER A 674 10.89 20.64 -34.02
C SER A 674 9.94 21.11 -35.12
N ALA A 675 9.49 20.18 -35.98
CA ALA A 675 8.41 20.44 -36.93
C ALA A 675 7.05 20.51 -36.22
N CYS A 676 6.73 21.67 -35.63
CA CYS A 676 5.49 21.86 -34.86
C CYS A 676 4.25 22.11 -35.73
N PHE A 677 4.44 22.67 -36.93
CA PHE A 677 3.37 23.05 -37.85
C PHE A 677 3.64 22.44 -39.22
N VAL A 678 2.58 21.94 -39.86
CA VAL A 678 2.61 21.57 -41.29
C VAL A 678 1.85 22.66 -42.05
N ILE A 679 2.53 23.39 -42.92
CA ILE A 679 1.96 24.46 -43.75
C ILE A 679 1.93 23.95 -45.21
N ARG A 680 0.77 24.05 -45.86
CA ARG A 680 0.54 23.58 -47.24
C ARG A 680 0.14 24.69 -48.17
#